data_AF-A0A7J2I300-F1
#
_entry.id   AF-A0A7J2I300-F1
#
_cell.length_a   1.000
_cell.length_b   1.000
_cell.length_c   1.000
_cell.angle_alpha   90.00
_cell.angle_beta   90.00
_cell.angle_gamma   90.00
#
_symmetry.space_group_name_H-M   'P 1'
#
loop_
_entity.id
_entity.type
_entity.pdbx_description
1 polymer ?
#
loop_
_entity_poly.entity_id
_entity_poly.type
_entity_poly.pdbx_seq_one_letter_code
_entity_poly.pdbx_strand_id
1 'polypeptide(L)'
;MMTKPQICSNCPLYNEPLVPYEGEGKIYIVGMCPSHEEVKQGRPFVGRSGQFLRKILKLFDLENDVRIANVCKCFVEAGEKLPEQAKNICKNFLFDDIRKHKPSVVVALGEEAVSVFYPQITRITDFVGQVWYNREFDCFFLPNFHPSFLLRRGDMGLVARFKRVFRQIKLGLEKPITRTPQIFLLKEKSDIKDWLNKLIKETDVCAFDFETTTSKPYNGEIYTIAFAFKDVCFSFPYNLVDAEIRNLLISIWQNKNILKIAHNLLFESEWIYAKFKTIIENATDTMILHFALHGGELETHGLKLIAQTKLGVKDWTIDMKKLLTTELDTVLHYNALDSFYTLLLYENLQRDFAKLKQDMKFKPSFMRLKYKKLCEKILIPLLPYIGKAIVDGIPVSKENLSNLESNLKEEVFKLVKKIYTDKQLLEYHKETKAVVEALSSYDSSWYKSLARVLEFVKNGKLSREEKKLKERIFNVNSNKQLAEFLLHLGCKLPKTEKGNYSVKAEVLESFQNVPVVKNYLKLKKVLKKLSTYVEGSRRVLYPDSKFHPNFVVIGNNTSRFMSNSINVQNFPKNAGKEVRNIISAPDGYVIISADFKNLEVRGEALLSGDDELTKMVVSGSDVHLYWSEKLFGKSKAKEYKHKAKN
;
A
#
# COMPACT_ATOMS: atom_id res chain seq x y z
N MET A 1 41.96 28.26 -10.93
CA MET A 1 40.71 27.49 -11.10
C MET A 1 40.99 26.36 -12.09
N MET A 2 40.52 25.13 -11.86
CA MET A 2 40.64 24.07 -12.86
C MET A 2 39.81 24.43 -14.09
N THR A 3 40.36 24.24 -15.29
CA THR A 3 39.67 24.46 -16.56
C THR A 3 38.57 23.43 -16.74
N LYS A 4 37.34 23.89 -17.03
CA LYS A 4 36.20 22.99 -17.29
C LYS A 4 36.30 22.42 -18.71
N PRO A 5 35.94 21.14 -18.93
CA PRO A 5 35.91 20.55 -20.26
C PRO A 5 34.98 21.29 -21.22
N GLN A 6 35.25 21.20 -22.52
CA GLN A 6 34.45 21.88 -23.57
C GLN A 6 32.96 21.53 -23.52
N ILE A 7 32.60 20.29 -23.17
CA ILE A 7 31.20 19.87 -23.02
C ILE A 7 30.42 20.68 -21.97
N CYS A 8 31.12 21.38 -21.06
CA CYS A 8 30.51 22.26 -20.07
C CYS A 8 30.21 23.68 -20.60
N SER A 9 30.64 24.06 -21.80
CA SER A 9 30.58 25.45 -22.29
C SER A 9 29.17 26.05 -22.26
N ASN A 10 28.14 25.23 -22.46
CA ASN A 10 26.74 25.64 -22.47
C ASN A 10 26.01 25.33 -21.15
N CYS A 11 26.73 24.92 -20.11
CA CYS A 11 26.16 24.58 -18.81
C CYS A 11 25.81 25.84 -18.03
N PRO A 12 24.62 25.92 -17.38
CA PRO A 12 24.25 27.09 -16.57
C PRO A 12 25.20 27.33 -15.38
N LEU A 13 25.93 26.30 -14.95
CA LEU A 13 26.92 26.38 -13.88
C LEU A 13 28.36 26.53 -14.40
N TYR A 14 28.57 26.96 -15.66
CA TYR A 14 29.90 27.05 -16.25
C TYR A 14 30.82 28.02 -15.48
N ASN A 15 30.29 29.12 -14.96
CA ASN A 15 31.07 30.10 -14.20
C ASN A 15 31.20 29.79 -12.70
N GLU A 16 30.45 28.81 -12.19
CA GLU A 16 30.48 28.45 -10.77
C GLU A 16 31.79 27.73 -10.39
N PRO A 17 32.30 27.89 -9.16
CA PRO A 17 33.48 27.18 -8.71
C PRO A 17 33.22 25.67 -8.68
N LEU A 18 34.23 24.89 -9.08
CA LEU A 18 34.17 23.42 -9.04
C LEU A 18 35.06 22.84 -7.95
N VAL A 19 34.59 21.76 -7.33
CA VAL A 19 35.32 20.93 -6.38
C VAL A 19 35.52 19.53 -7.01
N PRO A 20 36.76 19.02 -7.09
CA PRO A 20 37.05 17.69 -7.65
C PRO A 20 36.56 16.56 -6.73
N TYR A 21 36.64 15.33 -7.23
CA TYR A 21 36.47 14.13 -6.41
C TYR A 21 37.73 13.89 -5.55
N GLU A 22 37.57 13.25 -4.39
CA GLU A 22 38.65 13.03 -3.42
C GLU A 22 38.72 11.55 -3.00
N GLY A 23 39.93 10.98 -2.91
CA GLY A 23 40.19 9.62 -2.43
C GLY A 23 40.14 8.54 -3.51
N GLU A 24 40.80 7.40 -3.27
CA GLU A 24 40.97 6.31 -4.25
C GLU A 24 40.29 4.99 -3.80
N GLY A 25 39.46 5.07 -2.76
CA GLY A 25 38.83 3.90 -2.15
C GLY A 25 37.74 3.24 -2.99
N LYS A 26 37.39 2.01 -2.61
CA LYS A 26 36.36 1.19 -3.27
C LYS A 26 34.93 1.52 -2.81
N ILE A 27 34.77 2.30 -1.74
CA ILE A 27 33.47 2.79 -1.26
C ILE A 27 33.24 4.21 -1.78
N TYR A 28 32.40 4.33 -2.79
CA TYR A 28 32.01 5.63 -3.33
C TYR A 28 30.95 6.27 -2.44
N ILE A 29 31.19 7.50 -1.99
CA ILE A 29 30.18 8.33 -1.35
C ILE A 29 29.78 9.44 -2.30
N VAL A 30 28.53 9.46 -2.73
CA VAL A 30 28.04 10.39 -3.76
C VAL A 30 27.05 11.37 -3.15
N GLY A 31 27.43 12.64 -3.03
CA GLY A 31 26.53 13.75 -2.69
C GLY A 31 25.94 14.44 -3.92
N MET A 32 25.19 15.52 -3.68
CA MET A 32 24.56 16.30 -4.76
C MET A 32 25.54 17.27 -5.42
N CYS A 33 26.05 18.23 -4.65
CA CYS A 33 26.93 19.30 -5.11
C CYS A 33 27.76 19.82 -3.93
N PRO A 34 28.83 20.60 -4.18
CA PRO A 34 29.65 21.17 -3.13
C PRO A 34 28.93 22.27 -2.36
N SER A 35 29.30 22.44 -1.09
CA SER A 35 28.89 23.58 -0.26
C SER A 35 29.90 24.74 -0.33
N HIS A 36 29.53 25.90 0.21
CA HIS A 36 30.43 27.07 0.22
C HIS A 36 31.76 26.80 0.97
N GLU A 37 31.72 25.99 2.03
CA GLU A 37 32.93 25.59 2.76
C GLU A 37 33.83 24.67 1.92
N GLU A 38 33.21 23.78 1.13
CA GLU A 38 33.92 22.86 0.23
C GLU A 38 34.59 23.60 -0.93
N VAL A 39 33.93 24.63 -1.46
CA VAL A 39 34.53 25.55 -2.45
C VAL A 39 35.75 26.28 -1.88
N LYS A 40 35.62 26.83 -0.67
CA LYS A 40 36.72 27.56 -0.01
C LYS A 40 37.95 26.67 0.22
N GLN A 41 37.73 25.40 0.56
CA GLN A 41 38.80 24.46 0.87
C GLN A 41 39.24 23.60 -0.34
N GLY A 42 38.52 23.69 -1.46
CA GLY A 42 38.76 22.89 -2.66
C GLY A 42 38.55 21.38 -2.48
N ARG A 43 37.79 20.97 -1.45
CA ARG A 43 37.64 19.56 -1.04
C ARG A 43 36.19 19.22 -0.70
N PRO A 44 35.64 18.08 -1.15
CA PRO A 44 34.25 17.71 -0.89
C PRO A 44 34.03 17.19 0.54
N PHE A 45 32.82 17.37 1.07
CA PHE A 45 32.41 16.91 2.42
C PHE A 45 33.42 17.27 3.53
N VAL A 46 33.86 18.53 3.58
CA VAL A 46 34.69 19.08 4.70
C VAL A 46 33.89 19.91 5.70
N GLY A 47 32.70 20.36 5.32
CA GLY A 47 31.81 21.13 6.20
C GLY A 47 31.10 20.29 7.26
N ARG A 48 30.13 20.87 7.97
CA ARG A 48 29.41 20.21 9.09
C ARG A 48 28.81 18.84 8.74
N SER A 49 28.20 18.71 7.56
CA SER A 49 27.68 17.43 7.02
C SER A 49 28.78 16.41 6.79
N GLY A 50 29.91 16.86 6.25
CA GLY A 50 31.11 16.07 6.01
C GLY A 50 31.77 15.56 7.28
N GLN A 51 31.90 16.42 8.29
CA GLN A 51 32.43 16.02 9.61
C GLN A 51 31.55 14.96 10.27
N PHE A 52 30.22 15.09 10.17
CA PHE A 52 29.30 14.07 10.65
C PHE A 52 29.51 12.73 9.91
N LEU A 53 29.56 12.76 8.58
CA LEU A 53 29.81 11.57 7.75
C LEU A 53 31.14 10.91 8.13
N ARG A 54 32.24 11.68 8.21
CA ARG A 54 33.58 11.16 8.55
C ARG A 54 33.62 10.53 9.94
N LYS A 55 32.90 11.08 10.93
CA LYS A 55 32.72 10.43 12.25
C LYS A 55 32.04 9.06 12.15
N ILE A 56 31.04 8.93 11.27
CA ILE A 56 30.35 7.65 11.06
C ILE A 56 31.23 6.67 10.29
N LEU A 57 31.98 7.11 9.28
CA LEU A 57 32.93 6.26 8.57
C LEU A 57 33.99 5.70 9.54
N LYS A 58 34.54 6.56 10.40
CA LYS A 58 35.49 6.17 11.46
C LYS A 58 34.91 5.18 12.46
N LEU A 59 33.63 5.30 12.80
CA LEU A 59 32.95 4.36 13.70
C LEU A 59 32.93 2.91 13.16
N PHE A 60 33.03 2.73 11.84
CA PHE A 60 32.99 1.43 11.17
C PHE A 60 34.33 1.06 10.49
N ASP A 61 35.40 1.82 10.75
CA ASP A 61 36.72 1.72 10.12
C ASP A 61 36.66 1.70 8.57
N LEU A 62 35.88 2.62 7.99
CA LEU A 62 35.71 2.74 6.53
C LEU A 62 36.40 3.97 5.94
N GLU A 63 36.92 4.88 6.76
CA GLU A 63 37.40 6.22 6.36
C GLU A 63 38.59 6.21 5.41
N ASN A 64 39.35 5.12 5.37
CA ASN A 64 40.55 4.99 4.52
C ASN A 64 40.25 4.35 3.16
N ASP A 65 39.04 3.79 2.96
CA ASP A 65 38.62 3.12 1.73
C ASP A 65 37.46 3.86 1.04
N VAL A 66 37.42 5.18 1.16
CA VAL A 66 36.40 6.01 0.50
C VAL A 66 36.93 6.79 -0.69
N ARG A 67 36.04 6.95 -1.67
CA ARG A 67 36.11 7.99 -2.71
C ARG A 67 34.88 8.87 -2.60
N ILE A 68 35.07 10.15 -2.32
CA ILE A 68 33.99 11.12 -2.16
C ILE A 68 33.79 11.85 -3.50
N ALA A 69 32.58 11.77 -4.01
CA ALA A 69 32.15 12.39 -5.24
C ALA A 69 30.85 13.18 -5.03
N ASN A 70 30.56 14.07 -5.97
CA ASN A 70 29.26 14.71 -6.09
C ASN A 70 28.71 14.47 -7.50
N VAL A 71 27.39 14.39 -7.63
CA VAL A 71 26.71 14.37 -8.92
C VAL A 71 27.14 15.57 -9.75
N CYS A 72 27.00 16.78 -9.20
CA CYS A 72 27.51 17.99 -9.79
C CYS A 72 28.80 18.41 -9.09
N LYS A 73 29.86 18.68 -9.85
CA LYS A 73 31.12 19.19 -9.29
C LYS A 73 31.08 20.69 -9.01
N CYS A 74 30.08 21.40 -9.53
CA CYS A 74 29.96 22.86 -9.41
C CYS A 74 29.08 23.23 -8.22
N PHE A 75 29.40 24.35 -7.58
CA PHE A 75 28.59 24.92 -6.51
C PHE A 75 27.16 25.25 -6.98
N VAL A 76 26.21 25.06 -6.08
CA VAL A 76 24.81 25.47 -6.21
C VAL A 76 24.39 26.01 -4.85
N GLU A 77 23.63 27.12 -4.84
CA GLU A 77 23.23 27.76 -3.60
C GLU A 77 22.30 26.86 -2.76
N ALA A 78 22.42 26.97 -1.43
CA ALA A 78 21.68 26.10 -0.52
C ALA A 78 20.17 26.35 -0.63
N GLY A 79 19.41 25.30 -0.99
CA GLY A 79 17.96 25.36 -1.16
C GLY A 79 17.52 25.48 -2.62
N GLU A 80 18.45 25.73 -3.54
CA GLU A 80 18.19 25.67 -4.97
C GLU A 80 18.22 24.23 -5.49
N LYS A 81 17.44 23.97 -6.55
CA LYS A 81 17.48 22.69 -7.25
C LYS A 81 18.65 22.68 -8.23
N LEU A 82 19.33 21.55 -8.31
CA LEU A 82 20.36 21.34 -9.32
C LEU A 82 19.74 21.46 -10.73
N PRO A 83 20.25 22.34 -11.62
CA PRO A 83 19.75 22.45 -12.98
C PRO A 83 19.86 21.13 -13.74
N GLU A 84 18.80 20.71 -14.43
CA GLU A 84 18.74 19.41 -15.10
C GLU A 84 19.83 19.26 -16.17
N GLN A 85 20.14 20.34 -16.89
CA GLN A 85 21.23 20.36 -17.86
C GLN A 85 22.60 20.11 -17.20
N ALA A 86 22.87 20.74 -16.05
CA ALA A 86 24.11 20.54 -15.31
C ALA A 86 24.20 19.11 -14.75
N LYS A 87 23.08 18.58 -14.26
CA LYS A 87 22.95 17.19 -13.79
C LYS A 87 23.28 16.20 -14.91
N ASN A 88 22.71 16.37 -16.10
CA ASN A 88 22.94 15.49 -17.24
C ASN A 88 24.39 15.52 -17.75
N ILE A 89 25.02 16.70 -17.81
CA ILE A 89 26.43 16.81 -18.17
C ILE A 89 27.31 16.14 -17.10
N CYS A 90 27.11 16.49 -15.82
CA CYS A 90 27.98 16.00 -14.75
C CYS A 90 27.81 14.51 -14.45
N LYS A 91 26.63 13.94 -14.68
CA LYS A 91 26.35 12.50 -14.59
C LYS A 91 27.33 11.68 -15.42
N ASN A 92 27.65 12.12 -16.64
CA ASN A 92 28.56 11.39 -17.52
C ASN A 92 29.97 11.28 -16.89
N PHE A 93 30.49 12.38 -16.35
CA PHE A 93 31.78 12.37 -15.65
C PHE A 93 31.78 11.46 -14.42
N LEU A 94 30.68 11.44 -13.66
CA LEU A 94 30.55 10.54 -12.52
C LEU A 94 30.56 9.07 -12.96
N PHE A 95 29.83 8.74 -14.01
CA PHE A 95 29.72 7.36 -14.50
C PHE A 95 31.03 6.86 -15.10
N ASP A 96 31.74 7.70 -15.84
CA ASP A 96 33.06 7.37 -16.37
C ASP A 96 34.08 7.17 -15.25
N ASP A 97 34.01 7.99 -14.19
CA ASP A 97 34.84 7.83 -13.00
C ASP A 97 34.55 6.49 -12.29
N ILE A 98 33.27 6.13 -12.11
CA ILE A 98 32.86 4.85 -11.51
C ILE A 98 33.36 3.67 -12.35
N ARG A 99 33.19 3.72 -13.69
CA ARG A 99 33.68 2.65 -14.59
C ARG A 99 35.18 2.48 -14.52
N LYS A 100 35.92 3.59 -14.39
CA LYS A 100 37.38 3.58 -14.29
C LYS A 100 37.85 2.93 -12.98
N HIS A 101 37.28 3.31 -11.84
CA HIS A 101 37.80 2.85 -10.54
C HIS A 101 37.16 1.55 -10.04
N LYS A 102 36.05 1.11 -10.63
CA LYS A 102 35.35 -0.16 -10.35
C LYS A 102 35.11 -0.33 -8.83
N PRO A 103 34.23 0.48 -8.23
CA PRO A 103 33.94 0.40 -6.81
C PRO A 103 33.28 -0.92 -6.45
N SER A 104 33.45 -1.35 -5.20
CA SER A 104 32.65 -2.43 -4.63
C SER A 104 31.27 -1.92 -4.21
N VAL A 105 31.19 -0.64 -3.78
CA VAL A 105 29.99 -0.04 -3.22
C VAL A 105 29.85 1.43 -3.65
N VAL A 106 28.62 1.84 -3.96
CA VAL A 106 28.21 3.24 -4.11
C VAL A 106 27.15 3.58 -3.06
N VAL A 107 27.41 4.56 -2.21
CA VAL A 107 26.49 5.13 -1.23
C VAL A 107 26.02 6.49 -1.74
N ALA A 108 24.77 6.56 -2.21
CA ALA A 108 24.17 7.80 -2.71
C ALA A 108 23.46 8.55 -1.57
N LEU A 109 23.85 9.80 -1.35
CA LEU A 109 23.37 10.65 -0.24
C LEU A 109 22.34 11.67 -0.74
N GLY A 110 21.06 11.41 -0.48
CA GLY A 110 19.97 12.30 -0.90
C GLY A 110 19.27 11.88 -2.20
N GLU A 111 18.16 12.55 -2.51
CA GLU A 111 17.26 12.18 -3.61
C GLU A 111 17.85 12.50 -4.97
N GLU A 112 18.55 13.61 -5.07
CA GLU A 112 19.25 14.05 -6.26
C GLU A 112 20.38 13.09 -6.63
N ALA A 113 21.10 12.55 -5.64
CA ALA A 113 22.13 11.54 -5.85
C ALA A 113 21.54 10.20 -6.30
N VAL A 114 20.45 9.74 -5.67
CA VAL A 114 19.79 8.48 -6.03
C VAL A 114 19.17 8.54 -7.42
N SER A 115 18.48 9.63 -7.75
CA SER A 115 17.74 9.79 -9.03
C SER A 115 18.64 9.80 -10.27
N VAL A 116 19.94 10.08 -10.14
CA VAL A 116 20.89 9.97 -11.26
C VAL A 116 21.05 8.53 -11.74
N PHE A 117 21.04 7.59 -10.81
CA PHE A 117 21.17 6.15 -11.06
C PHE A 117 19.80 5.50 -11.28
N TYR A 118 18.78 5.94 -10.52
CA TYR A 118 17.43 5.39 -10.55
C TYR A 118 16.37 6.51 -10.65
N PRO A 119 16.15 7.07 -11.85
CA PRO A 119 15.23 8.20 -12.07
C PRO A 119 13.78 7.94 -11.65
N GLN A 120 13.36 6.67 -11.62
CA GLN A 120 12.03 6.24 -11.22
C GLN A 120 11.76 6.37 -9.71
N ILE A 121 12.79 6.64 -8.90
CA ILE A 121 12.68 6.72 -7.45
C ILE A 121 12.45 8.16 -7.01
N THR A 122 11.26 8.43 -6.48
CA THR A 122 10.78 9.77 -6.10
C THR A 122 10.66 9.98 -4.59
N ARG A 123 10.91 8.95 -3.78
CA ARG A 123 10.90 9.03 -2.31
C ARG A 123 11.99 8.16 -1.71
N ILE A 124 13.17 8.74 -1.47
CA ILE A 124 14.32 7.98 -0.93
C ILE A 124 14.09 7.39 0.46
N THR A 125 13.19 7.99 1.25
CA THR A 125 12.89 7.58 2.64
C THR A 125 12.51 6.11 2.74
N ASP A 126 11.92 5.58 1.69
CA ASP A 126 11.36 4.23 1.59
C ASP A 126 12.46 3.21 1.31
N PHE A 127 13.63 3.69 0.88
CA PHE A 127 14.75 2.89 0.40
C PHE A 127 15.99 2.99 1.29
N VAL A 128 16.09 4.00 2.15
CA VAL A 128 17.26 4.16 3.02
C VAL A 128 17.51 2.92 3.88
N GLY A 129 18.72 2.38 3.78
CA GLY A 129 19.16 1.19 4.50
C GLY A 129 19.04 -0.11 3.71
N GLN A 130 18.45 -0.07 2.51
CA GLN A 130 18.45 -1.19 1.58
C GLN A 130 19.81 -1.37 0.90
N VAL A 131 20.09 -2.61 0.51
CA VAL A 131 21.24 -2.98 -0.33
C VAL A 131 20.70 -3.35 -1.68
N TRP A 132 21.14 -2.61 -2.69
CA TRP A 132 20.85 -2.89 -4.09
C TRP A 132 22.11 -3.38 -4.79
N TYR A 133 21.92 -4.02 -5.93
CA TYR A 133 23.00 -4.44 -6.79
C TYR A 133 22.82 -3.82 -8.17
N ASN A 134 23.87 -3.23 -8.71
CA ASN A 134 23.84 -2.60 -10.03
C ASN A 134 24.68 -3.44 -11.00
N ARG A 135 24.02 -4.06 -12.00
CA ARG A 135 24.70 -4.89 -13.01
C ARG A 135 25.55 -4.09 -14.01
N GLU A 136 25.26 -2.80 -14.23
CA GLU A 136 26.04 -1.97 -15.15
C GLU A 136 27.46 -1.71 -14.61
N PHE A 137 27.57 -1.42 -13.31
CA PHE A 137 28.84 -1.13 -12.66
C PHE A 137 29.43 -2.31 -11.88
N ASP A 138 28.71 -3.43 -11.82
CA ASP A 138 29.05 -4.62 -11.02
C ASP A 138 29.36 -4.30 -9.54
N CYS A 139 28.56 -3.41 -8.95
CA CYS A 139 28.76 -2.93 -7.58
C CYS A 139 27.46 -2.91 -6.77
N PHE A 140 27.58 -2.86 -5.45
CA PHE A 140 26.42 -2.59 -4.59
C PHE A 140 26.06 -1.10 -4.64
N PHE A 141 24.77 -0.82 -4.53
CA PHE A 141 24.24 0.54 -4.46
C PHE A 141 23.40 0.69 -3.20
N LEU A 142 23.68 1.69 -2.37
CA LEU A 142 23.03 1.89 -1.07
C LEU A 142 22.49 3.32 -1.00
N PRO A 143 21.17 3.53 -1.20
CA PRO A 143 20.56 4.84 -0.99
C PRO A 143 20.59 5.19 0.50
N ASN A 144 20.93 6.44 0.81
CA ASN A 144 21.01 6.93 2.17
C ASN A 144 20.58 8.39 2.30
N PHE A 145 20.28 8.82 3.53
CA PHE A 145 19.98 10.22 3.81
C PHE A 145 21.21 11.08 3.60
N HIS A 146 21.00 12.30 3.08
CA HIS A 146 22.05 13.30 3.14
C HIS A 146 22.32 13.72 4.60
N PRO A 147 23.58 13.81 5.06
CA PRO A 147 23.89 14.16 6.45
C PRO A 147 23.26 15.48 6.92
N SER A 148 23.13 16.47 6.03
CA SER A 148 22.49 17.75 6.36
C SER A 148 21.01 17.60 6.74
N PHE A 149 20.29 16.64 6.15
CA PHE A 149 18.89 16.36 6.52
C PHE A 149 18.78 15.79 7.95
N LEU A 150 19.68 14.88 8.32
CA LEU A 150 19.72 14.28 9.66
C LEU A 150 20.04 15.32 10.73
N LEU A 151 21.04 16.18 10.47
CA LEU A 151 21.45 17.24 11.39
C LEU A 151 20.35 18.29 11.61
N ARG A 152 19.51 18.56 10.61
CA ARG A 152 18.36 19.47 10.75
C ARG A 152 17.20 18.85 11.53
N ARG A 153 16.91 17.55 11.32
CA ARG A 153 15.80 16.84 11.96
C ARG A 153 16.09 16.46 13.42
N GLY A 154 17.32 16.06 13.73
CA GLY A 154 17.70 15.59 15.07
C GLY A 154 17.05 14.26 15.48
N ASP A 155 16.53 13.48 14.53
CA ASP A 155 15.82 12.23 14.80
C ASP A 155 16.81 11.06 14.94
N MET A 156 16.83 10.45 16.13
CA MET A 156 17.73 9.34 16.46
C MET A 156 17.43 8.05 15.69
N GLY A 157 16.16 7.81 15.33
CA GLY A 157 15.76 6.68 14.49
C GLY A 157 16.29 6.80 13.07
N LEU A 158 16.23 8.01 12.49
CA LEU A 158 16.82 8.29 11.17
C LEU A 158 18.34 8.16 11.18
N VAL A 159 19.01 8.61 12.25
CA VAL A 159 20.46 8.41 12.42
C VAL A 159 20.81 6.92 12.53
N ALA A 160 20.00 6.12 13.22
CA ALA A 160 20.21 4.67 13.29
C ALA A 160 20.07 4.01 11.90
N ARG A 161 19.07 4.40 11.10
CA ARG A 161 18.92 3.95 9.71
C ARG A 161 20.10 4.35 8.84
N PHE A 162 20.61 5.58 8.99
CA PHE A 162 21.79 6.06 8.29
C PHE A 162 23.04 5.23 8.62
N LYS A 163 23.29 4.95 9.90
CA LYS A 163 24.43 4.12 10.36
C LYS A 163 24.34 2.68 9.87
N ARG A 164 23.14 2.14 9.72
CA ARG A 164 22.92 0.75 9.25
C ARG A 164 23.54 0.48 7.88
N VAL A 165 23.57 1.46 6.98
CA VAL A 165 24.22 1.36 5.66
C VAL A 165 25.70 1.01 5.80
N PHE A 166 26.43 1.80 6.58
CA PHE A 166 27.87 1.60 6.80
C PHE A 166 28.18 0.33 7.58
N ARG A 167 27.34 -0.03 8.55
CA ARG A 167 27.44 -1.31 9.24
C ARG A 167 27.33 -2.50 8.28
N GLN A 168 26.42 -2.44 7.30
CA GLN A 168 26.26 -3.50 6.30
C GLN A 168 27.50 -3.61 5.40
N ILE A 169 28.09 -2.48 4.99
CA ILE A 169 29.33 -2.48 4.21
C ILE A 169 30.46 -3.17 5.00
N LYS A 170 30.62 -2.81 6.28
CA LYS A 170 31.64 -3.39 7.17
C LYS A 170 31.46 -4.90 7.39
N LEU A 171 30.22 -5.37 7.50
CA LEU A 171 29.91 -6.79 7.67
C LEU A 171 30.12 -7.61 6.38
N GLY A 172 30.33 -6.94 5.24
CA GLY A 172 30.46 -7.58 3.94
C GLY A 172 29.11 -7.71 3.23
N LEU A 173 29.14 -7.46 1.92
CA LEU A 173 27.99 -7.59 1.04
C LEU A 173 28.23 -8.73 0.06
N GLU A 174 27.21 -9.55 -0.17
CA GLU A 174 27.29 -10.69 -1.07
C GLU A 174 26.45 -10.45 -2.32
N LYS A 175 27.01 -10.78 -3.48
CA LYS A 175 26.32 -10.59 -4.76
C LYS A 175 25.06 -11.46 -4.79
N PRO A 176 23.93 -10.92 -5.26
CA PRO A 176 22.71 -11.70 -5.47
C PRO A 176 22.97 -12.80 -6.50
N ILE A 177 22.16 -13.86 -6.47
CA ILE A 177 22.10 -14.82 -7.56
C ILE A 177 21.50 -14.09 -8.77
N THR A 178 22.25 -14.02 -9.85
CA THR A 178 21.84 -13.38 -11.11
C THR A 178 21.97 -14.37 -12.25
N ARG A 179 20.99 -14.36 -13.15
CA ARG A 179 20.95 -15.19 -14.35
C ARG A 179 20.30 -14.42 -15.50
N THR A 180 20.55 -14.87 -16.72
CA THR A 180 19.90 -14.38 -17.94
C THR A 180 18.92 -15.45 -18.40
N PRO A 181 17.62 -15.13 -18.57
CA PRO A 181 16.63 -16.12 -18.98
C PRO A 181 16.80 -16.51 -20.46
N GLN A 182 16.55 -17.79 -20.75
CA GLN A 182 16.21 -18.26 -22.09
C GLN A 182 14.68 -18.15 -22.25
N ILE A 183 14.24 -17.27 -23.15
CA ILE A 183 12.83 -16.89 -23.28
C ILE A 183 12.21 -17.58 -24.51
N PHE A 184 11.06 -18.23 -24.32
CA PHE A 184 10.30 -18.87 -25.40
C PHE A 184 8.87 -18.32 -25.47
N LEU A 185 8.51 -17.71 -26.61
CA LEU A 185 7.17 -17.16 -26.84
C LEU A 185 6.38 -18.16 -27.68
N LEU A 186 5.52 -18.95 -27.04
CA LEU A 186 4.85 -20.09 -27.68
C LEU A 186 3.52 -19.62 -28.29
N LYS A 187 3.39 -19.79 -29.61
CA LYS A 187 2.20 -19.41 -30.39
C LYS A 187 1.46 -20.59 -31.00
N GLU A 188 2.01 -21.80 -30.86
CA GLU A 188 1.41 -23.04 -31.36
C GLU A 188 1.02 -23.96 -30.20
N LYS A 189 -0.13 -24.63 -30.32
CA LYS A 189 -0.64 -25.52 -29.26
C LYS A 189 0.28 -26.71 -28.99
N SER A 190 0.95 -27.24 -30.01
CA SER A 190 1.93 -28.33 -29.88
C SER A 190 3.08 -27.92 -28.96
N ASP A 191 3.66 -26.75 -29.22
CA ASP A 191 4.81 -26.27 -28.44
C ASP A 191 4.43 -26.02 -26.98
N ILE A 192 3.23 -25.50 -26.73
CA ILE A 192 2.70 -25.31 -25.37
C ILE A 192 2.62 -26.66 -24.65
N LYS A 193 2.07 -27.70 -25.30
CA LYS A 193 1.97 -29.04 -24.71
C LYS A 193 3.34 -29.61 -24.42
N ASP A 194 4.29 -29.48 -25.33
CA ASP A 194 5.66 -29.98 -25.16
C ASP A 194 6.36 -29.31 -23.98
N TRP A 195 6.25 -27.98 -23.86
CA TRP A 195 6.84 -27.22 -22.76
C TRP A 195 6.19 -27.51 -21.40
N LEU A 196 4.87 -27.66 -21.33
CA LEU A 196 4.18 -28.06 -20.10
C LEU A 196 4.59 -29.48 -19.68
N ASN A 197 4.66 -30.43 -20.61
CA ASN A 197 5.15 -31.78 -20.35
C ASN A 197 6.61 -31.78 -19.89
N LYS A 198 7.45 -30.94 -20.49
CA LYS A 198 8.84 -30.76 -20.10
C LYS A 198 8.95 -30.27 -18.66
N LEU A 199 8.18 -29.24 -18.30
CA LEU A 199 8.11 -28.73 -16.92
C LEU A 199 7.73 -29.85 -15.95
N ILE A 200 6.67 -30.60 -16.22
CA ILE A 200 6.20 -31.69 -15.35
C ILE A 200 7.28 -32.76 -15.12
N LYS A 201 8.10 -33.05 -16.14
CA LYS A 201 9.12 -34.11 -16.10
C LYS A 201 10.45 -33.67 -15.49
N GLU A 202 10.84 -32.42 -15.69
CA GLU A 202 12.23 -31.99 -15.49
C GLU A 202 12.48 -31.14 -14.25
N THR A 203 11.45 -30.75 -13.50
CA THR A 203 11.59 -29.88 -12.33
C THR A 203 10.60 -30.21 -11.21
N ASP A 204 11.05 -29.99 -9.98
CA ASP A 204 10.25 -30.01 -8.75
C ASP A 204 9.90 -28.58 -8.27
N VAL A 205 10.30 -27.55 -9.02
CA VAL A 205 10.01 -26.16 -8.73
C VAL A 205 9.76 -25.36 -10.01
N CYS A 206 8.72 -24.54 -10.02
CA CYS A 206 8.47 -23.57 -11.08
C CYS A 206 7.85 -22.29 -10.53
N ALA A 207 8.16 -21.16 -11.14
CA ALA A 207 7.37 -19.96 -11.00
C ALA A 207 6.35 -19.86 -12.13
N PHE A 208 5.26 -19.15 -11.90
CA PHE A 208 4.24 -18.91 -12.91
C PHE A 208 3.60 -17.55 -12.69
N ASP A 209 3.01 -17.00 -13.76
CA ASP A 209 2.37 -15.70 -13.73
C ASP A 209 1.25 -15.59 -14.78
N PHE A 210 0.29 -14.69 -14.53
CA PHE A 210 -0.84 -14.42 -15.42
C PHE A 210 -0.96 -12.94 -15.74
N GLU A 211 -1.06 -12.63 -17.03
CA GLU A 211 -1.60 -11.35 -17.46
C GLU A 211 -3.08 -11.46 -17.72
N THR A 212 -3.85 -10.45 -17.31
CA THR A 212 -5.31 -10.51 -17.28
C THR A 212 -5.91 -9.20 -17.77
N THR A 213 -7.11 -9.27 -18.36
CA THR A 213 -7.77 -8.08 -18.92
C THR A 213 -8.32 -7.14 -17.84
N THR A 214 -8.49 -7.65 -16.63
CA THR A 214 -9.00 -6.95 -15.45
C THR A 214 -8.29 -7.47 -14.21
N SER A 215 -8.38 -6.78 -13.08
CA SER A 215 -7.80 -7.25 -11.81
C SER A 215 -8.60 -8.37 -11.13
N LYS A 216 -9.73 -8.82 -11.71
CA LYS A 216 -10.62 -9.82 -11.11
C LYS A 216 -11.24 -10.75 -12.16
N PRO A 217 -11.43 -12.04 -11.85
CA PRO A 217 -11.88 -13.02 -12.83
C PRO A 217 -13.36 -12.93 -13.21
N TYR A 218 -14.19 -12.20 -12.45
CA TYR A 218 -15.66 -12.14 -12.64
C TYR A 218 -16.10 -11.18 -13.74
N ASN A 219 -15.19 -10.35 -14.24
CA ASN A 219 -15.43 -9.38 -15.30
C ASN A 219 -14.28 -9.31 -16.31
N GLY A 220 -13.47 -10.36 -16.41
CA GLY A 220 -12.40 -10.42 -17.38
C GLY A 220 -11.85 -11.83 -17.61
N GLU A 221 -10.81 -11.87 -18.42
CA GLU A 221 -10.18 -13.10 -18.90
C GLU A 221 -8.69 -13.10 -18.61
N ILE A 222 -8.12 -14.30 -18.55
CA ILE A 222 -6.67 -14.46 -18.63
C ILE A 222 -6.28 -14.12 -20.08
N TYR A 223 -5.27 -13.29 -20.25
CA TYR A 223 -4.74 -12.89 -21.54
C TYR A 223 -3.53 -13.76 -21.92
N THR A 224 -2.54 -13.88 -21.04
CA THR A 224 -1.37 -14.73 -21.25
C THR A 224 -1.00 -15.48 -19.97
N ILE A 225 -0.37 -16.63 -20.12
CA ILE A 225 0.16 -17.46 -19.03
C ILE A 225 1.67 -17.61 -19.24
N ALA A 226 2.45 -17.51 -18.18
CA ALA A 226 3.88 -17.80 -18.21
C ALA A 226 4.31 -18.78 -17.12
N PHE A 227 5.40 -19.48 -17.39
CA PHE A 227 6.10 -20.33 -16.45
C PHE A 227 7.61 -20.12 -16.56
N ALA A 228 8.31 -20.31 -15.44
CA ALA A 228 9.76 -20.34 -15.38
C ALA A 228 10.25 -21.50 -14.51
N PHE A 229 11.31 -22.17 -14.95
CA PHE A 229 12.00 -23.19 -14.18
C PHE A 229 13.47 -23.24 -14.63
N LYS A 230 14.41 -23.56 -13.73
CA LYS A 230 15.85 -23.50 -14.03
C LYS A 230 16.21 -22.13 -14.64
N ASP A 231 16.77 -22.11 -15.85
CA ASP A 231 17.18 -20.91 -16.59
C ASP A 231 16.26 -20.56 -17.76
N VAL A 232 15.13 -21.25 -17.88
CA VAL A 232 14.16 -21.09 -18.98
C VAL A 232 12.87 -20.45 -18.47
N CYS A 233 12.29 -19.58 -19.28
CA CYS A 233 10.91 -19.14 -19.11
C CYS A 233 10.18 -19.14 -20.44
N PHE A 234 8.90 -19.47 -20.40
CA PHE A 234 8.05 -19.50 -21.58
C PHE A 234 6.69 -18.91 -21.26
N SER A 235 6.07 -18.31 -22.26
CA SER A 235 4.73 -17.75 -22.15
C SER A 235 3.91 -17.99 -23.40
N PHE A 236 2.59 -18.00 -23.25
CA PHE A 236 1.65 -18.27 -24.33
C PHE A 236 0.32 -17.56 -24.11
N PRO A 237 -0.43 -17.25 -25.18
CA PRO A 237 -1.73 -16.60 -25.06
C PRO A 237 -2.80 -17.60 -24.60
N TYR A 238 -3.68 -17.16 -23.71
CA TYR A 238 -4.68 -18.01 -23.07
C TYR A 238 -5.73 -18.54 -24.06
N ASN A 239 -6.00 -17.81 -25.14
CA ASN A 239 -6.95 -18.24 -26.18
C ASN A 239 -6.52 -19.55 -26.91
N LEU A 240 -5.26 -19.98 -26.77
CA LEU A 240 -4.77 -21.26 -27.30
C LEU A 240 -5.00 -22.45 -26.36
N VAL A 241 -5.45 -22.23 -25.12
CA VAL A 241 -5.70 -23.29 -24.13
C VAL A 241 -6.90 -24.14 -24.55
N ASP A 242 -6.62 -25.30 -25.14
CA ASP A 242 -7.61 -26.35 -25.42
C ASP A 242 -7.81 -27.27 -24.20
N ALA A 243 -8.66 -28.28 -24.34
CA ALA A 243 -8.96 -29.23 -23.25
C ALA A 243 -7.73 -29.99 -22.74
N GLU A 244 -6.76 -30.29 -23.62
CA GLU A 244 -5.55 -31.03 -23.25
C GLU A 244 -4.57 -30.13 -22.49
N ILE A 245 -4.31 -28.92 -23.01
CA ILE A 245 -3.50 -27.91 -22.31
C ILE A 245 -4.11 -27.59 -20.96
N ARG A 246 -5.44 -27.44 -20.89
CA ARG A 246 -6.17 -27.23 -19.64
C ARG A 246 -5.90 -28.35 -18.62
N ASN A 247 -5.91 -29.60 -19.06
CA ASN A 247 -5.64 -30.76 -18.18
C ASN A 247 -4.19 -30.79 -17.72
N LEU A 248 -3.23 -30.47 -18.60
CA LEU A 248 -1.81 -30.35 -18.23
C LEU A 248 -1.61 -29.27 -17.16
N LEU A 249 -2.21 -28.09 -17.33
CA LEU A 249 -2.13 -27.02 -16.35
C LEU A 249 -2.73 -27.42 -15.00
N ILE A 250 -3.90 -28.09 -15.00
CA ILE A 250 -4.52 -28.64 -13.77
C ILE A 250 -3.60 -29.64 -13.09
N SER A 251 -2.96 -30.52 -13.87
CA SER A 251 -2.01 -31.49 -13.32
C SER A 251 -0.84 -30.79 -12.63
N ILE A 252 -0.31 -29.69 -13.19
CA ILE A 252 0.75 -28.89 -12.57
C ILE A 252 0.27 -28.26 -11.26
N TRP A 253 -0.89 -27.60 -11.25
CA TRP A 253 -1.41 -26.93 -10.05
C TRP A 253 -1.71 -27.92 -8.92
N GLN A 254 -2.21 -29.12 -9.22
CA GLN A 254 -2.50 -30.14 -8.21
C GLN A 254 -1.28 -30.97 -7.80
N ASN A 255 -0.19 -30.95 -8.57
CA ASN A 255 0.98 -31.76 -8.28
C ASN A 255 1.71 -31.27 -7.02
N LYS A 256 1.62 -32.03 -5.93
CA LYS A 256 2.27 -31.72 -4.64
C LYS A 256 3.80 -31.82 -4.67
N ASN A 257 4.36 -32.52 -5.65
CA ASN A 257 5.81 -32.68 -5.79
C ASN A 257 6.46 -31.49 -6.52
N ILE A 258 5.66 -30.65 -7.17
CA ILE A 258 6.14 -29.41 -7.79
C ILE A 258 5.78 -28.26 -6.85
N LEU A 259 6.78 -27.49 -6.42
CA LEU A 259 6.60 -26.23 -5.72
C LEU A 259 6.28 -25.12 -6.72
N LYS A 260 5.13 -24.46 -6.56
CA LYS A 260 4.69 -23.37 -7.44
C LYS A 260 4.92 -22.02 -6.78
N ILE A 261 5.70 -21.17 -7.42
CA ILE A 261 6.10 -19.87 -6.90
C ILE A 261 5.33 -18.79 -7.64
N ALA A 262 4.62 -17.94 -6.89
CA ALA A 262 3.97 -16.75 -7.42
C ALA A 262 4.47 -15.49 -6.70
N HIS A 263 4.15 -14.33 -7.26
CA HIS A 263 4.34 -13.04 -6.61
C HIS A 263 2.98 -12.38 -6.46
N ASN A 264 2.34 -12.56 -5.29
CA ASN A 264 0.91 -12.30 -5.00
C ASN A 264 -0.03 -13.50 -5.24
N LEU A 265 0.32 -14.68 -4.69
CA LEU A 265 -0.35 -15.98 -4.87
C LEU A 265 -1.88 -15.95 -4.73
N LEU A 266 -2.42 -15.04 -3.89
CA LEU A 266 -3.87 -14.89 -3.73
C LEU A 266 -4.55 -14.50 -5.05
N PHE A 267 -3.94 -13.60 -5.81
CA PHE A 267 -4.44 -13.17 -7.12
C PHE A 267 -4.48 -14.34 -8.09
N GLU A 268 -3.37 -15.08 -8.26
CA GLU A 268 -3.34 -16.22 -9.17
C GLU A 268 -4.30 -17.32 -8.72
N SER A 269 -4.46 -17.51 -7.41
CA SER A 269 -5.43 -18.46 -6.85
C SER A 269 -6.87 -18.14 -7.21
N GLU A 270 -7.26 -16.85 -7.22
CA GLU A 270 -8.60 -16.42 -7.69
C GLU A 270 -8.80 -16.83 -9.16
N TRP A 271 -7.82 -16.58 -10.03
CA TRP A 271 -7.89 -16.92 -11.46
C TRP A 271 -7.88 -18.43 -11.72
N ILE A 272 -7.02 -19.18 -11.03
CA ILE A 272 -6.96 -20.65 -11.14
C ILE A 272 -8.32 -21.24 -10.79
N TYR A 273 -8.89 -20.87 -9.64
CA TYR A 273 -10.17 -21.44 -9.24
C TYR A 273 -11.32 -20.97 -10.15
N ALA A 274 -11.33 -19.71 -10.57
CA ALA A 274 -12.38 -19.19 -11.46
C ALA A 274 -12.41 -19.89 -12.83
N LYS A 275 -11.25 -20.04 -13.49
CA LYS A 275 -11.14 -20.56 -14.86
C LYS A 275 -10.96 -22.08 -14.93
N PHE A 276 -10.30 -22.68 -13.94
CA PHE A 276 -9.93 -24.09 -13.96
C PHE A 276 -10.64 -24.94 -12.90
N LYS A 277 -11.38 -24.32 -11.96
CA LYS A 277 -12.11 -25.00 -10.86
C LYS A 277 -11.19 -25.92 -10.04
N THR A 278 -9.95 -25.47 -9.85
CA THR A 278 -8.88 -26.22 -9.19
C THR A 278 -8.29 -25.39 -8.06
N ILE A 279 -7.81 -26.07 -7.02
CA ILE A 279 -7.04 -25.47 -5.93
C ILE A 279 -5.57 -25.80 -6.17
N ILE A 280 -4.73 -24.75 -6.15
CA ILE A 280 -3.29 -24.94 -6.28
C ILE A 280 -2.73 -25.52 -4.99
N GLU A 281 -1.98 -26.60 -5.13
CA GLU A 281 -1.29 -27.32 -4.06
C GLU A 281 0.18 -26.93 -4.01
N ASN A 282 0.87 -27.14 -2.88
CA ASN A 282 2.31 -26.87 -2.71
C ASN A 282 2.79 -25.57 -3.41
N ALA A 283 2.30 -24.43 -2.93
CA ALA A 283 2.62 -23.12 -3.50
C ALA A 283 3.27 -22.19 -2.48
N THR A 284 3.98 -21.19 -2.96
CA THR A 284 4.61 -20.14 -2.16
C THR A 284 4.46 -18.77 -2.80
N ASP A 285 4.64 -17.72 -1.99
CA ASP A 285 4.46 -16.33 -2.39
C ASP A 285 5.70 -15.50 -2.04
N THR A 286 6.42 -15.04 -3.08
CA THR A 286 7.63 -14.22 -2.89
C THR A 286 7.34 -12.84 -2.32
N MET A 287 6.15 -12.28 -2.55
CA MET A 287 5.74 -11.00 -1.98
C MET A 287 5.60 -11.12 -0.45
N ILE A 288 4.98 -12.19 0.04
CA ILE A 288 4.84 -12.48 1.48
C ILE A 288 6.18 -12.85 2.11
N LEU A 289 7.01 -13.65 1.43
CA LEU A 289 8.35 -13.98 1.93
C LEU A 289 9.24 -12.74 2.03
N HIS A 290 9.21 -11.86 1.03
CA HIS A 290 9.91 -10.58 1.07
C HIS A 290 9.37 -9.68 2.19
N PHE A 291 8.05 -9.62 2.40
CA PHE A 291 7.45 -8.96 3.56
C PHE A 291 7.90 -9.58 4.88
N ALA A 292 8.07 -10.89 4.97
CA ALA A 292 8.54 -11.52 6.20
C ALA A 292 9.99 -11.15 6.54
N LEU A 293 10.81 -10.86 5.53
CA LEU A 293 12.20 -10.45 5.69
C LEU A 293 12.35 -8.96 5.99
N HIS A 294 11.49 -8.12 5.40
CA HIS A 294 11.66 -6.66 5.36
C HIS A 294 10.44 -5.85 5.84
N GLY A 295 9.40 -6.51 6.35
CA GLY A 295 8.15 -5.88 6.79
C GLY A 295 8.38 -4.82 7.86
N GLY A 296 7.73 -3.66 7.68
CA GLY A 296 7.92 -2.48 8.53
C GLY A 296 9.14 -1.61 8.19
N GLU A 297 10.01 -2.05 7.28
CA GLU A 297 11.16 -1.26 6.79
C GLU A 297 10.92 -0.66 5.40
N LEU A 298 10.07 -1.29 4.58
CA LEU A 298 9.84 -0.94 3.19
C LEU A 298 8.37 -0.58 2.94
N GLU A 299 8.14 0.40 2.06
CA GLU A 299 6.78 0.80 1.67
C GLU A 299 6.18 -0.10 0.58
N THR A 300 6.99 -0.87 -0.15
CA THR A 300 6.52 -1.70 -1.27
C THR A 300 7.22 -3.05 -1.32
N HIS A 301 6.44 -4.05 -1.74
CA HIS A 301 6.87 -5.43 -1.91
C HIS A 301 6.61 -5.93 -3.34
N GLY A 302 6.44 -5.02 -4.32
CA GLY A 302 6.16 -5.40 -5.71
C GLY A 302 7.41 -5.91 -6.47
N LEU A 303 7.20 -6.92 -7.31
CA LEU A 303 8.23 -7.67 -8.02
C LEU A 303 9.24 -6.78 -8.75
N LYS A 304 8.75 -5.88 -9.61
CA LYS A 304 9.58 -5.04 -10.49
C LYS A 304 10.64 -4.26 -9.73
N LEU A 305 10.21 -3.56 -8.69
CA LEU A 305 11.13 -2.76 -7.89
C LEU A 305 12.11 -3.64 -7.12
N ILE A 306 11.64 -4.76 -6.55
CA ILE A 306 12.52 -5.69 -5.84
C ILE A 306 13.55 -6.28 -6.81
N ALA A 307 13.15 -6.71 -7.99
CA ALA A 307 14.05 -7.27 -8.98
C ALA A 307 15.06 -6.23 -9.46
N GLN A 308 14.62 -5.02 -9.83
CA GLN A 308 15.52 -3.93 -10.24
C GLN A 308 16.56 -3.62 -9.17
N THR A 309 16.14 -3.57 -7.91
CA THR A 309 17.01 -3.19 -6.79
C THR A 309 17.87 -4.35 -6.29
N LYS A 310 17.29 -5.51 -5.99
CA LYS A 310 18.00 -6.68 -5.45
C LYS A 310 18.76 -7.46 -6.50
N LEU A 311 18.21 -7.61 -7.70
CA LEU A 311 18.81 -8.43 -8.76
C LEU A 311 19.58 -7.57 -9.78
N GLY A 312 19.42 -6.25 -9.76
CA GLY A 312 20.10 -5.31 -10.65
C GLY A 312 19.66 -5.40 -12.10
N VAL A 313 18.43 -5.86 -12.34
CA VAL A 313 17.88 -6.01 -13.69
C VAL A 313 17.36 -4.67 -14.21
N LYS A 314 17.45 -4.46 -15.52
CA LYS A 314 16.87 -3.28 -16.17
C LYS A 314 15.36 -3.33 -16.06
N ASP A 315 14.71 -2.17 -16.13
CA ASP A 315 13.25 -2.12 -16.17
C ASP A 315 12.71 -2.80 -17.45
N TRP A 316 11.67 -3.61 -17.29
CA TRP A 316 10.96 -4.31 -18.38
C TRP A 316 9.46 -3.97 -18.37
N THR A 317 9.06 -2.87 -17.70
CA THR A 317 7.67 -2.44 -17.63
C THR A 317 7.05 -2.16 -19.00
N ILE A 318 5.77 -2.54 -19.12
CA ILE A 318 4.88 -2.11 -20.21
C ILE A 318 3.74 -1.25 -19.64
N ASP A 319 3.08 -0.47 -20.51
CA ASP A 319 1.89 0.29 -20.13
C ASP A 319 0.68 -0.63 -19.98
N MET A 320 0.39 -1.06 -18.75
CA MET A 320 -0.73 -1.97 -18.45
C MET A 320 -2.10 -1.41 -18.88
N LYS A 321 -2.27 -0.09 -19.06
CA LYS A 321 -3.53 0.47 -19.58
C LYS A 321 -3.74 0.18 -21.06
N LYS A 322 -2.65 -0.13 -21.77
CA LYS A 322 -2.61 -0.44 -23.20
C LYS A 322 -2.32 -1.92 -23.44
N LEU A 323 -2.47 -2.78 -22.43
CA LEU A 323 -2.16 -4.22 -22.54
C LEU A 323 -2.77 -4.85 -23.79
N LEU A 324 -4.06 -4.63 -24.03
CA LEU A 324 -4.80 -5.19 -25.18
C LEU A 324 -4.44 -4.58 -26.53
N THR A 325 -3.84 -3.39 -26.54
CA THR A 325 -3.36 -2.72 -27.77
C THR A 325 -1.86 -2.86 -27.97
N THR A 326 -1.16 -3.45 -27.00
CA THR A 326 0.28 -3.73 -27.07
C THR A 326 0.49 -4.97 -27.92
N GLU A 327 1.55 -4.94 -28.71
CA GLU A 327 1.94 -6.06 -29.57
C GLU A 327 2.13 -7.34 -28.75
N LEU A 328 1.63 -8.47 -29.25
CA LEU A 328 1.49 -9.69 -28.45
C LEU A 328 2.85 -10.21 -27.96
N ASP A 329 3.91 -10.14 -28.76
CA ASP A 329 5.24 -10.64 -28.37
C ASP A 329 5.82 -9.81 -27.24
N THR A 330 5.57 -8.50 -27.26
CA THR A 330 5.91 -7.60 -26.15
C THR A 330 5.22 -8.02 -24.85
N VAL A 331 3.93 -8.40 -24.89
CA VAL A 331 3.19 -8.86 -23.70
C VAL A 331 3.64 -10.25 -23.26
N LEU A 332 3.89 -11.16 -24.19
CA LEU A 332 4.40 -12.50 -23.89
C LEU A 332 5.79 -12.42 -23.26
N HIS A 333 6.67 -11.58 -23.79
CA HIS A 333 8.01 -11.35 -23.24
C HIS A 333 7.95 -10.73 -21.84
N TYR A 334 7.04 -9.77 -21.62
CA TYR A 334 6.78 -9.18 -20.32
C TYR A 334 6.38 -10.23 -19.27
N ASN A 335 5.36 -11.05 -19.56
CA ASN A 335 4.88 -12.11 -18.66
C ASN A 335 5.95 -13.19 -18.40
N ALA A 336 6.70 -13.58 -19.44
CA ALA A 336 7.82 -14.53 -19.30
C ALA A 336 8.89 -14.03 -18.31
N LEU A 337 9.19 -12.72 -18.34
CA LEU A 337 10.13 -12.12 -17.39
C LEU A 337 9.57 -12.03 -15.96
N ASP A 338 8.29 -11.74 -15.77
CA ASP A 338 7.66 -11.71 -14.44
C ASP A 338 7.73 -13.09 -13.76
N SER A 339 7.44 -14.17 -14.48
CA SER A 339 7.63 -15.54 -13.96
C SER A 339 9.11 -15.85 -13.65
N PHE A 340 10.06 -15.49 -14.52
CA PHE A 340 11.48 -15.75 -14.30
C PHE A 340 12.05 -14.99 -13.10
N TYR A 341 11.76 -13.69 -12.99
CA TYR A 341 12.26 -12.90 -11.86
C TYR A 341 11.57 -13.26 -10.55
N THR A 342 10.36 -13.79 -10.59
CA THR A 342 9.71 -14.42 -9.43
C THR A 342 10.51 -15.63 -8.94
N LEU A 343 10.92 -16.54 -9.84
CA LEU A 343 11.77 -17.68 -9.50
C LEU A 343 13.12 -17.23 -8.92
N LEU A 344 13.80 -16.32 -9.61
CA LEU A 344 15.12 -15.84 -9.19
C LEU A 344 15.07 -15.08 -7.86
N LEU A 345 13.99 -14.33 -7.61
CA LEU A 345 13.75 -13.67 -6.33
C LEU A 345 13.55 -14.69 -5.20
N TYR A 346 12.77 -15.75 -5.45
CA TYR A 346 12.58 -16.81 -4.45
C TYR A 346 13.90 -17.42 -4.00
N GLU A 347 14.79 -17.77 -4.92
CA GLU A 347 16.11 -18.34 -4.58
C GLU A 347 16.97 -17.37 -3.74
N ASN A 348 16.98 -16.09 -4.11
CA ASN A 348 17.68 -15.06 -3.35
C ASN A 348 17.08 -14.90 -1.94
N LEU A 349 15.77 -14.94 -1.80
CA LEU A 349 15.10 -14.91 -0.48
C LEU A 349 15.47 -16.13 0.36
N GLN A 350 15.54 -17.33 -0.23
CA GLN A 350 15.99 -18.52 0.51
C GLN A 350 17.42 -18.37 1.02
N ARG A 351 18.33 -17.81 0.21
CA ARG A 351 19.70 -17.50 0.63
C ARG A 351 19.73 -16.48 1.77
N ASP A 352 18.92 -15.43 1.68
CA ASP A 352 18.83 -14.40 2.73
C ASP A 352 18.30 -14.99 4.05
N PHE A 353 17.29 -15.87 4.00
CA PHE A 353 16.80 -16.56 5.19
C PHE A 353 17.81 -17.57 5.76
N ALA A 354 18.59 -18.24 4.92
CA ALA A 354 19.66 -19.13 5.37
C ALA A 354 20.73 -18.36 6.18
N LYS A 355 21.07 -17.14 5.76
CA LYS A 355 21.99 -16.26 6.51
C LYS A 355 21.42 -15.86 7.87
N LEU A 356 20.14 -15.49 7.92
CA LEU A 356 19.51 -15.15 9.21
C LEU A 356 19.54 -16.31 10.21
N LYS A 357 19.50 -17.56 9.75
CA LYS A 357 19.64 -18.73 10.63
C LYS A 357 21.03 -18.83 11.27
N GLN A 358 22.07 -18.31 10.61
CA GLN A 358 23.43 -18.28 11.16
C GLN A 358 23.57 -17.20 12.25
N ASP A 359 22.69 -16.18 12.24
CA ASP A 359 22.67 -15.07 13.20
C ASP A 359 21.47 -15.13 14.17
N MET A 360 21.07 -16.33 14.61
CA MET A 360 19.90 -16.51 15.50
C MET A 360 20.04 -15.84 16.87
N LYS A 361 21.24 -15.48 17.29
CA LYS A 361 21.49 -14.74 18.54
C LYS A 361 20.99 -13.30 18.45
N PHE A 362 20.85 -12.74 17.24
CA PHE A 362 20.30 -11.41 17.03
C PHE A 362 18.76 -11.45 17.04
N LYS A 363 18.15 -10.81 18.05
CA LYS A 363 16.69 -10.82 18.27
C LYS A 363 15.86 -10.47 17.02
N PRO A 364 16.22 -9.47 16.19
CA PRO A 364 15.52 -9.22 14.93
C PRO A 364 15.56 -10.38 13.92
N SER A 365 16.71 -11.05 13.77
CA SER A 365 16.88 -12.21 12.88
C SER A 365 15.97 -13.35 13.32
N PHE A 366 15.93 -13.63 14.63
CA PHE A 366 15.04 -14.63 15.22
C PHE A 366 13.54 -14.34 14.96
N MET A 367 13.11 -13.09 15.12
CA MET A 367 11.71 -12.70 14.88
C MET A 367 11.31 -12.87 13.41
N ARG A 368 12.17 -12.47 12.47
CA ARG A 368 11.95 -12.65 11.03
C ARG A 368 11.81 -14.13 10.65
N LEU A 369 12.64 -15.00 11.22
CA LEU A 369 12.55 -16.45 10.99
C LEU A 369 11.26 -17.05 11.56
N LYS A 370 10.82 -16.62 12.75
CA LYS A 370 9.53 -17.04 13.30
C LYS A 370 8.37 -16.59 12.41
N TYR A 371 8.42 -15.37 11.92
CA TYR A 371 7.39 -14.82 11.05
C TYR A 371 7.36 -15.51 9.67
N LYS A 372 8.52 -15.80 9.07
CA LYS A 372 8.61 -16.67 7.89
C LYS A 372 7.89 -18.01 8.12
N LYS A 373 8.18 -18.67 9.25
CA LYS A 373 7.54 -19.96 9.59
C LYS A 373 6.02 -19.84 9.71
N LEU A 374 5.51 -18.75 10.28
CA LEU A 374 4.08 -18.46 10.32
C LEU A 374 3.51 -18.32 8.90
N CYS A 375 4.19 -17.55 8.04
CA CYS A 375 3.77 -17.36 6.66
C CYS A 375 3.71 -18.68 5.89
N GLU A 376 4.78 -19.48 5.93
CA GLU A 376 4.89 -20.74 5.18
C GLU A 376 3.95 -21.83 5.69
N LYS A 377 3.68 -21.87 7.00
CA LYS A 377 2.87 -22.95 7.59
C LYS A 377 1.38 -22.64 7.69
N ILE A 378 1.00 -21.37 7.70
CA ILE A 378 -0.39 -20.96 7.94
C ILE A 378 -0.87 -20.06 6.82
N LEU A 379 -0.21 -18.92 6.60
CA LEU A 379 -0.74 -17.88 5.73
C LEU A 379 -0.79 -18.31 4.26
N ILE A 380 0.35 -18.73 3.71
CA ILE A 380 0.51 -19.11 2.31
C ILE A 380 -0.38 -20.32 1.95
N PRO A 381 -0.40 -21.43 2.72
CA PRO A 381 -1.28 -22.56 2.44
C PRO A 381 -2.78 -22.22 2.48
N LEU A 382 -3.16 -21.14 3.16
CA LEU A 382 -4.54 -20.69 3.25
C LEU A 382 -4.97 -19.85 2.03
N LEU A 383 -4.03 -19.21 1.32
CA LEU A 383 -4.37 -18.31 0.20
C LEU A 383 -5.17 -18.97 -0.93
N PRO A 384 -4.88 -20.22 -1.36
CA PRO A 384 -5.70 -20.88 -2.39
C PRO A 384 -7.17 -21.02 -1.98
N TYR A 385 -7.42 -21.30 -0.70
CA TYR A 385 -8.77 -21.42 -0.15
C TYR A 385 -9.45 -20.07 0.04
N ILE A 386 -8.69 -19.03 0.40
CA ILE A 386 -9.21 -17.65 0.42
C ILE A 386 -9.57 -17.23 -1.00
N GLY A 387 -8.71 -17.49 -2.00
CA GLY A 387 -8.98 -17.23 -3.41
C GLY A 387 -10.29 -17.90 -3.85
N LYS A 388 -10.48 -19.18 -3.52
CA LYS A 388 -11.75 -19.89 -3.71
C LYS A 388 -12.93 -19.16 -3.05
N ALA A 389 -12.82 -18.80 -1.78
CA ALA A 389 -13.90 -18.14 -1.04
C ALA A 389 -14.26 -16.76 -1.63
N ILE A 390 -13.25 -16.00 -2.10
CA ILE A 390 -13.47 -14.73 -2.82
C ILE A 390 -14.24 -15.03 -4.11
N VAL A 391 -13.86 -16.07 -4.86
CA VAL A 391 -14.52 -16.43 -6.13
C VAL A 391 -15.93 -16.96 -5.95
N ASP A 392 -16.18 -17.77 -4.93
CA ASP A 392 -17.52 -18.23 -4.61
C ASP A 392 -18.44 -17.04 -4.26
N GLY A 393 -17.87 -15.98 -3.68
CA GLY A 393 -18.49 -14.68 -3.47
C GLY A 393 -19.50 -14.66 -2.32
N ILE A 394 -19.90 -13.45 -1.93
CA ILE A 394 -20.91 -13.21 -0.90
C ILE A 394 -22.24 -12.84 -1.60
N PRO A 395 -23.30 -13.65 -1.48
CA PRO A 395 -24.56 -13.41 -2.17
C PRO A 395 -25.30 -12.18 -1.63
N VAL A 396 -25.88 -11.39 -2.54
CA VAL A 396 -26.56 -10.13 -2.24
C VAL A 396 -27.95 -10.12 -2.85
N SER A 397 -28.96 -9.84 -2.03
CA SER A 397 -30.33 -9.58 -2.50
C SER A 397 -30.40 -8.16 -3.08
N LYS A 398 -30.52 -8.07 -4.41
CA LYS A 398 -30.76 -6.82 -5.14
C LYS A 398 -32.05 -6.13 -4.72
N GLU A 399 -33.05 -6.92 -4.32
CA GLU A 399 -34.31 -6.43 -3.78
C GLU A 399 -34.10 -5.76 -2.41
N ASN A 400 -33.46 -6.46 -1.47
CA ASN A 400 -33.17 -5.90 -0.14
C ASN A 400 -32.27 -4.65 -0.22
N LEU A 401 -31.32 -4.64 -1.15
CA LEU A 401 -30.47 -3.47 -1.39
C LEU A 401 -31.29 -2.27 -1.91
N SER A 402 -32.22 -2.51 -2.84
CA SER A 402 -33.12 -1.47 -3.37
C SER A 402 -34.10 -0.97 -2.31
N ASN A 403 -34.69 -1.88 -1.52
CA ASN A 403 -35.59 -1.54 -0.41
C ASN A 403 -34.85 -0.73 0.66
N LEU A 404 -33.62 -1.14 1.02
CA LEU A 404 -32.77 -0.39 1.94
C LEU A 404 -32.50 1.03 1.44
N GLU A 405 -32.17 1.19 0.15
CA GLU A 405 -31.94 2.50 -0.45
C GLU A 405 -33.18 3.39 -0.33
N SER A 406 -34.34 2.89 -0.73
CA SER A 406 -35.62 3.62 -0.68
C SER A 406 -35.93 4.07 0.75
N ASN A 407 -35.82 3.17 1.72
CA ASN A 407 -36.07 3.46 3.14
C ASN A 407 -35.10 4.53 3.68
N LEU A 408 -33.81 4.42 3.38
CA LEU A 408 -32.81 5.40 3.81
C LEU A 408 -33.04 6.77 3.15
N LYS A 409 -33.42 6.81 1.87
CA LYS A 409 -33.76 8.06 1.16
C LYS A 409 -34.97 8.76 1.78
N GLU A 410 -35.99 8.00 2.15
CA GLU A 410 -37.16 8.53 2.86
C GLU A 410 -36.78 9.04 4.26
N GLU A 411 -35.90 8.34 4.99
CA GLU A 411 -35.42 8.80 6.28
C GLU A 411 -34.59 10.09 6.17
N VAL A 412 -33.71 10.19 5.16
CA VAL A 412 -32.99 11.42 4.83
C VAL A 412 -33.97 12.56 4.60
N PHE A 413 -35.03 12.34 3.83
CA PHE A 413 -36.06 13.35 3.58
C PHE A 413 -36.70 13.86 4.86
N LYS A 414 -37.20 12.93 5.69
CA LYS A 414 -37.84 13.26 6.97
C LYS A 414 -36.92 14.07 7.87
N LEU A 415 -35.63 13.73 7.91
CA LEU A 415 -34.63 14.42 8.73
C LEU A 415 -34.27 15.80 8.16
N VAL A 416 -34.04 15.92 6.86
CA VAL A 416 -33.75 17.21 6.20
C VAL A 416 -34.93 18.15 6.36
N LYS A 417 -36.17 17.68 6.14
CA LYS A 417 -37.38 18.48 6.36
C LYS A 417 -37.43 18.99 7.79
N LYS A 418 -37.23 18.12 8.80
CA LYS A 418 -37.19 18.53 10.22
C LYS A 418 -36.12 19.58 10.52
N ILE A 419 -34.94 19.47 9.92
CA ILE A 419 -33.87 20.46 10.09
C ILE A 419 -34.28 21.79 9.44
N TYR A 420 -34.83 21.76 8.22
CA TYR A 420 -35.07 22.97 7.44
C TYR A 420 -36.33 23.70 7.91
N THR A 421 -37.26 23.00 8.57
CA THR A 421 -38.42 23.59 9.24
C THR A 421 -38.13 24.05 10.67
N ASP A 422 -36.89 23.92 11.15
CA ASP A 422 -36.52 24.36 12.50
C ASP A 422 -36.57 25.89 12.58
N LYS A 423 -37.28 26.40 13.59
CA LYS A 423 -37.53 27.85 13.75
C LYS A 423 -36.23 28.63 13.93
N GLN A 424 -35.33 28.14 14.77
CA GLN A 424 -34.06 28.81 15.06
C GLN A 424 -33.17 28.85 13.81
N LEU A 425 -33.20 27.78 13.01
CA LEU A 425 -32.47 27.76 11.74
C LEU A 425 -33.04 28.74 10.72
N LEU A 426 -34.37 28.82 10.59
CA LEU A 426 -35.04 29.73 9.65
C LEU A 426 -34.86 31.21 10.02
N GLU A 427 -34.72 31.53 11.31
CA GLU A 427 -34.37 32.87 11.76
C GLU A 427 -32.95 33.26 11.34
N TYR A 428 -32.00 32.32 11.42
CA TYR A 428 -30.59 32.54 11.08
C TYR A 428 -30.33 32.49 9.56
N HIS A 429 -30.97 31.58 8.82
CA HIS A 429 -30.86 31.41 7.38
C HIS A 429 -32.25 31.56 6.71
N LYS A 430 -32.72 32.80 6.58
CA LYS A 430 -34.08 33.13 6.11
C LYS A 430 -34.43 32.54 4.75
N GLU A 431 -33.47 32.49 3.83
CA GLU A 431 -33.61 31.96 2.48
C GLU A 431 -33.81 30.43 2.47
N THR A 432 -33.54 29.74 3.58
CA THR A 432 -33.88 28.31 3.76
C THR A 432 -35.39 28.09 3.71
N LYS A 433 -36.21 29.11 4.04
CA LYS A 433 -37.68 29.03 3.97
C LYS A 433 -38.18 28.74 2.54
N ALA A 434 -37.56 29.34 1.52
CA ALA A 434 -37.90 29.07 0.12
C ALA A 434 -37.62 27.59 -0.27
N VAL A 435 -36.59 26.99 0.33
CA VAL A 435 -36.30 25.56 0.17
C VAL A 435 -37.37 24.70 0.83
N VAL A 436 -37.88 25.09 2.01
CA VAL A 436 -38.99 24.40 2.70
C VAL A 436 -40.28 24.45 1.90
N GLU A 437 -40.61 25.60 1.32
CA GLU A 437 -41.80 25.79 0.47
C GLU A 437 -41.72 24.92 -0.79
N ALA A 438 -40.55 24.86 -1.43
CA ALA A 438 -40.29 23.95 -2.55
C ALA A 438 -40.35 22.46 -2.16
N LEU A 439 -39.96 22.10 -0.93
CA LEU A 439 -40.06 20.74 -0.40
C LEU A 439 -41.49 20.32 -0.07
N SER A 440 -42.41 21.27 0.07
CA SER A 440 -43.81 21.01 0.46
C SER A 440 -44.75 20.85 -0.72
N SER A 441 -44.33 21.22 -1.94
CA SER A 441 -45.15 21.24 -3.16
C SER A 441 -44.98 20.03 -4.10
N TYR A 442 -44.07 19.09 -3.81
CA TYR A 442 -43.80 17.94 -4.68
C TYR A 442 -44.12 16.60 -4.02
N ASP A 443 -45.10 15.88 -4.57
CA ASP A 443 -45.38 14.48 -4.25
C ASP A 443 -44.35 13.55 -4.92
N SER A 444 -43.95 12.49 -4.18
CA SER A 444 -43.09 11.30 -4.45
C SER A 444 -41.90 11.33 -5.45
N SER A 445 -41.80 12.30 -6.37
CA SER A 445 -40.71 12.53 -7.33
C SER A 445 -39.64 13.53 -6.85
N TRP A 446 -39.77 14.02 -5.61
CA TRP A 446 -38.94 15.07 -5.00
C TRP A 446 -37.43 14.74 -4.95
N TYR A 447 -37.04 13.46 -5.00
CA TYR A 447 -35.63 13.06 -5.01
C TYR A 447 -34.88 13.67 -6.18
N LYS A 448 -35.52 13.89 -7.35
CA LYS A 448 -34.88 14.56 -8.50
C LYS A 448 -34.63 16.06 -8.23
N SER A 449 -35.46 16.71 -7.42
CA SER A 449 -35.36 18.14 -7.09
C SER A 449 -34.42 18.42 -5.90
N LEU A 450 -34.46 17.61 -4.84
CA LEU A 450 -33.46 17.67 -3.77
C LEU A 450 -32.10 17.13 -4.26
N ALA A 451 -32.05 16.13 -5.15
CA ALA A 451 -30.81 15.74 -5.81
C ALA A 451 -30.26 16.87 -6.67
N ARG A 452 -31.08 17.66 -7.39
CA ARG A 452 -30.62 18.89 -8.03
C ARG A 452 -30.07 19.91 -7.03
N VAL A 453 -30.75 20.16 -5.90
CA VAL A 453 -30.25 21.08 -4.85
C VAL A 453 -28.96 20.55 -4.20
N LEU A 454 -28.85 19.25 -3.98
CA LEU A 454 -27.65 18.61 -3.40
C LEU A 454 -26.52 18.41 -4.42
N GLU A 455 -26.81 18.21 -5.71
CA GLU A 455 -25.86 18.23 -6.85
C GLU A 455 -25.34 19.64 -7.08
N PHE A 456 -26.21 20.65 -7.04
CA PHE A 456 -25.86 22.07 -7.08
C PHE A 456 -24.93 22.46 -5.92
N VAL A 457 -25.07 21.80 -4.77
CA VAL A 457 -24.17 21.94 -3.63
C VAL A 457 -22.87 21.13 -3.78
N LYS A 458 -22.88 19.99 -4.49
CA LYS A 458 -21.77 19.03 -4.65
C LYS A 458 -20.85 19.27 -5.86
N ASN A 459 -21.33 19.72 -7.02
CA ASN A 459 -20.57 19.65 -8.29
C ASN A 459 -20.51 21.00 -9.04
N GLY A 460 -19.29 21.46 -9.36
CA GLY A 460 -19.03 22.41 -10.46
C GLY A 460 -18.85 23.89 -10.08
N LYS A 461 -18.05 24.64 -10.88
CA LYS A 461 -17.73 26.06 -10.69
C LYS A 461 -18.99 26.93 -10.63
N LEU A 462 -19.36 27.34 -9.41
CA LEU A 462 -20.50 28.22 -9.16
C LEU A 462 -20.24 29.64 -9.67
N SER A 463 -21.27 30.25 -10.28
CA SER A 463 -21.31 31.67 -10.62
C SER A 463 -21.26 32.53 -9.34
N ARG A 464 -21.01 33.84 -9.50
CA ARG A 464 -20.91 34.78 -8.36
C ARG A 464 -22.25 34.89 -7.59
N GLU A 465 -23.36 34.74 -8.28
CA GLU A 465 -24.71 34.78 -7.68
C GLU A 465 -25.06 33.47 -6.97
N GLU A 466 -24.68 32.33 -7.55
CA GLU A 466 -24.89 31.00 -6.95
C GLU A 466 -24.08 30.81 -5.67
N LYS A 467 -22.86 31.38 -5.60
CA LYS A 467 -22.05 31.43 -4.37
C LYS A 467 -22.72 32.22 -3.26
N LYS A 468 -23.28 33.40 -3.58
CA LYS A 468 -24.00 34.24 -2.61
C LYS A 468 -25.28 33.56 -2.11
N LEU A 469 -26.00 32.86 -2.99
CA LEU A 469 -27.20 32.10 -2.62
C LEU A 469 -26.85 30.89 -1.72
N LYS A 470 -25.72 30.22 -2.00
CA LYS A 470 -25.20 29.09 -1.20
C LYS A 470 -24.79 29.49 0.23
N GLU A 471 -24.37 30.73 0.44
CA GLU A 471 -24.07 31.26 1.78
C GLU A 471 -25.33 31.58 2.59
N ARG A 472 -26.43 31.93 1.90
CA ARG A 472 -27.72 32.29 2.50
C ARG A 472 -28.59 31.08 2.85
N ILE A 473 -28.44 29.97 2.14
CA ILE A 473 -29.13 28.70 2.41
C ILE A 473 -28.28 27.81 3.32
N PHE A 474 -28.88 27.21 4.35
CA PHE A 474 -28.18 26.25 5.19
C PHE A 474 -27.85 24.95 4.43
N ASN A 475 -26.59 24.55 4.43
CA ASN A 475 -26.10 23.30 3.84
C ASN A 475 -25.73 22.29 4.94
N VAL A 476 -26.50 21.20 5.05
CA VAL A 476 -26.25 20.08 5.98
C VAL A 476 -24.90 19.37 5.79
N ASN A 477 -24.21 19.60 4.68
CA ASN A 477 -22.86 19.09 4.47
C ASN A 477 -21.76 20.09 4.86
N SER A 478 -22.10 21.34 5.17
CA SER A 478 -21.15 22.37 5.57
C SER A 478 -20.91 22.34 7.09
N ASN A 479 -19.75 21.81 7.48
CA ASN A 479 -19.29 21.85 8.87
C ASN A 479 -19.14 23.31 9.38
N LYS A 480 -18.78 24.23 8.48
CA LYS A 480 -18.61 25.65 8.78
C LYS A 480 -19.95 26.31 9.15
N GLN A 481 -20.96 26.16 8.31
CA GLN A 481 -22.29 26.75 8.57
C GLN A 481 -22.93 26.15 9.82
N LEU A 482 -22.76 24.85 10.08
CA LEU A 482 -23.22 24.25 11.33
C LEU A 482 -22.51 24.86 12.55
N ALA A 483 -21.18 25.03 12.48
CA ALA A 483 -20.44 25.65 13.57
C ALA A 483 -20.86 27.10 13.81
N GLU A 484 -21.02 27.90 12.76
CA GLU A 484 -21.47 29.30 12.82
C GLU A 484 -22.88 29.41 13.43
N PHE A 485 -23.81 28.56 13.01
CA PHE A 485 -25.15 28.48 13.58
C PHE A 485 -25.12 28.14 15.07
N LEU A 486 -24.31 27.15 15.49
CA LEU A 486 -24.21 26.77 16.89
C LEU A 486 -23.58 27.86 17.77
N LEU A 487 -22.58 28.57 17.24
CA LEU A 487 -21.99 29.73 17.92
C LEU A 487 -23.01 30.86 18.06
N HIS A 488 -23.85 31.10 17.05
CA HIS A 488 -24.94 32.07 17.12
C HIS A 488 -25.96 31.72 18.22
N LEU A 489 -26.24 30.42 18.43
CA LEU A 489 -27.04 29.93 19.55
C LEU A 489 -26.32 29.94 20.91
N GLY A 490 -25.09 30.45 20.98
CA GLY A 490 -24.30 30.53 22.22
C GLY A 490 -23.60 29.22 22.63
N CYS A 491 -23.54 28.21 21.76
CA CYS A 491 -22.85 26.95 22.05
C CYS A 491 -21.32 27.15 22.01
N LYS A 492 -20.61 26.67 23.03
CA LYS A 492 -19.14 26.74 23.09
C LYS A 492 -18.51 25.57 22.35
N LEU A 493 -17.90 25.83 21.20
CA LEU A 493 -17.22 24.80 20.39
C LEU A 493 -15.68 24.89 20.53
N PRO A 494 -14.98 23.75 20.67
CA PRO A 494 -13.52 23.73 20.67
C PRO A 494 -12.96 23.98 19.25
N LYS A 495 -11.77 24.57 19.16
CA LYS A 495 -11.05 24.74 17.90
C LYS A 495 -10.18 23.51 17.59
N THR A 496 -10.09 23.20 16.31
CA THR A 496 -9.17 22.20 15.75
C THR A 496 -7.75 22.79 15.64
N GLU A 497 -6.75 21.94 15.42
CA GLU A 497 -5.34 22.36 15.17
C GLU A 497 -5.20 23.37 14.03
N LYS A 498 -6.12 23.32 13.05
CA LYS A 498 -6.18 24.25 11.91
C LYS A 498 -7.00 25.52 12.20
N GLY A 499 -7.39 25.76 13.45
CA GLY A 499 -8.10 26.96 13.91
C GLY A 499 -9.62 26.97 13.69
N ASN A 500 -10.19 26.00 12.95
CA ASN A 500 -11.63 25.89 12.72
C ASN A 500 -12.38 25.29 13.91
N TYR A 501 -13.63 25.70 14.15
CA TYR A 501 -14.47 25.09 15.18
C TYR A 501 -14.85 23.64 14.84
N SER A 502 -14.74 22.75 15.81
CA SER A 502 -15.00 21.32 15.66
C SER A 502 -16.50 21.01 15.76
N VAL A 503 -17.00 20.29 14.77
CA VAL A 503 -18.36 19.69 14.75
C VAL A 503 -18.28 18.17 14.61
N LYS A 504 -17.24 17.57 15.19
CA LYS A 504 -17.13 16.10 15.29
C LYS A 504 -18.32 15.54 16.09
N ALA A 505 -18.70 14.29 15.82
CA ALA A 505 -19.84 13.65 16.47
C ALA A 505 -19.77 13.73 18.00
N GLU A 506 -18.61 13.42 18.59
CA GLU A 506 -18.34 13.49 20.04
C GLU A 506 -18.59 14.90 20.62
N VAL A 507 -18.25 15.96 19.87
CA VAL A 507 -18.50 17.34 20.30
C VAL A 507 -19.99 17.68 20.21
N LEU A 508 -20.63 17.28 19.12
CA LEU A 508 -22.05 17.53 18.88
C LEU A 508 -22.97 16.74 19.82
N GLU A 509 -22.52 15.63 20.39
CA GLU A 509 -23.29 14.84 21.35
C GLU A 509 -23.68 15.64 22.60
N SER A 510 -22.84 16.58 23.03
CA SER A 510 -23.13 17.50 24.15
C SER A 510 -24.22 18.54 23.81
N PHE A 511 -24.57 18.71 22.54
CA PHE A 511 -25.56 19.69 22.06
C PHE A 511 -26.83 19.04 21.51
N GLN A 512 -27.11 17.78 21.86
CA GLN A 512 -28.32 17.08 21.41
C GLN A 512 -29.64 17.74 21.86
N ASN A 513 -29.59 18.64 22.83
CA ASN A 513 -30.75 19.45 23.24
C ASN A 513 -31.17 20.45 22.16
N VAL A 514 -30.25 20.84 21.25
CA VAL A 514 -30.57 21.66 20.08
C VAL A 514 -31.22 20.76 19.01
N PRO A 515 -32.49 20.98 18.62
CA PRO A 515 -33.21 20.07 17.72
C PRO A 515 -32.52 19.85 16.37
N VAL A 516 -31.92 20.91 15.80
CA VAL A 516 -31.09 20.84 14.59
C VAL A 516 -29.93 19.87 14.75
N VAL A 517 -29.19 19.93 15.87
CA VAL A 517 -28.05 19.04 16.14
C VAL A 517 -28.50 17.60 16.28
N LYS A 518 -29.58 17.35 17.02
CA LYS A 518 -30.16 16.01 17.19
C LYS A 518 -30.52 15.37 15.85
N ASN A 519 -31.22 16.10 14.99
CA ASN A 519 -31.60 15.62 13.66
C ASN A 519 -30.40 15.54 12.71
N TYR A 520 -29.44 16.45 12.81
CA TYR A 520 -28.19 16.42 12.05
C TYR A 520 -27.34 15.19 12.35
N LEU A 521 -27.16 14.84 13.63
CA LEU A 521 -26.42 13.64 14.04
C LEU A 521 -27.07 12.36 13.49
N LYS A 522 -28.41 12.30 13.52
CA LYS A 522 -29.17 11.21 12.88
C LYS A 522 -28.94 11.21 11.36
N LEU A 523 -29.06 12.37 10.71
CA LEU A 523 -28.88 12.52 9.27
C LEU A 523 -27.49 12.05 8.84
N LYS A 524 -26.42 12.41 9.56
CA LYS A 524 -25.06 11.93 9.27
C LYS A 524 -24.94 10.41 9.36
N LYS A 525 -25.60 9.76 10.33
CA LYS A 525 -25.62 8.29 10.43
C LYS A 525 -26.31 7.67 9.21
N VAL A 526 -27.47 8.19 8.80
CA VAL A 526 -28.22 7.69 7.63
C VAL A 526 -27.46 7.94 6.32
N LEU A 527 -26.92 9.14 6.12
CA LEU A 527 -26.10 9.47 4.94
C LEU A 527 -24.85 8.60 4.86
N LYS A 528 -24.21 8.30 6.00
CA LYS A 528 -23.08 7.35 6.04
C LYS A 528 -23.53 5.95 5.59
N LYS A 529 -24.71 5.48 6.01
CA LYS A 529 -25.23 4.19 5.55
C LYS A 529 -25.47 4.17 4.04
N LEU A 530 -26.07 5.24 3.50
CA LEU A 530 -26.33 5.38 2.07
C LEU A 530 -25.01 5.39 1.26
N SER A 531 -24.05 6.23 1.63
CA SER A 531 -22.79 6.36 0.88
C SER A 531 -21.84 5.16 1.05
N THR A 532 -21.72 4.64 2.26
CA THR A 532 -20.76 3.58 2.60
C THR A 532 -21.30 2.21 2.19
N TYR A 533 -22.57 1.92 2.49
CA TYR A 533 -23.11 0.58 2.30
C TYR A 533 -24.00 0.47 1.07
N VAL A 534 -24.83 1.45 0.71
CA VAL A 534 -25.65 1.33 -0.50
C VAL A 534 -24.83 1.62 -1.76
N GLU A 535 -24.32 2.85 -1.89
CA GLU A 535 -23.49 3.25 -3.04
C GLU A 535 -22.19 2.44 -3.08
N GLY A 536 -21.59 2.18 -1.91
CA GLY A 536 -20.41 1.33 -1.79
C GLY A 536 -20.64 -0.10 -2.28
N SER A 537 -21.76 -0.73 -1.88
CA SER A 537 -22.13 -2.06 -2.38
C SER A 537 -22.34 -2.08 -3.87
N ARG A 538 -23.03 -1.09 -4.45
CA ARG A 538 -23.28 -1.03 -5.90
C ARG A 538 -22.00 -0.98 -6.72
N ARG A 539 -20.96 -0.29 -6.24
CA ARG A 539 -19.66 -0.21 -6.93
C ARG A 539 -18.91 -1.54 -6.99
N VAL A 540 -19.25 -2.49 -6.12
CA VAL A 540 -18.52 -3.77 -6.00
C VAL A 540 -19.43 -4.99 -6.21
N LEU A 541 -20.69 -4.76 -6.61
CA LEU A 541 -21.64 -5.81 -6.94
C LEU A 541 -21.41 -6.24 -8.38
N TYR A 542 -21.13 -7.52 -8.57
CA TYR A 542 -20.90 -8.10 -9.89
C TYR A 542 -22.21 -8.59 -10.53
N PRO A 543 -22.23 -8.88 -11.85
CA PRO A 543 -23.43 -9.32 -12.55
C PRO A 543 -24.11 -10.55 -11.94
N ASP A 544 -23.32 -11.44 -11.33
CA ASP A 544 -23.76 -12.65 -10.61
C ASP A 544 -24.47 -12.37 -9.26
N SER A 545 -24.66 -11.10 -8.92
CA SER A 545 -25.29 -10.63 -7.67
C SER A 545 -24.50 -10.99 -6.42
N LYS A 546 -23.16 -11.04 -6.53
CA LYS A 546 -22.28 -11.28 -5.39
C LYS A 546 -21.28 -10.15 -5.17
N PHE A 547 -20.80 -10.04 -3.94
CA PHE A 547 -19.58 -9.32 -3.63
C PHE A 547 -18.38 -10.27 -3.69
N HIS A 548 -17.33 -9.83 -4.36
CA HIS A 548 -16.02 -10.50 -4.37
C HIS A 548 -15.01 -9.60 -3.67
N PRO A 549 -14.79 -9.78 -2.36
CA PRO A 549 -13.98 -8.87 -1.56
C PRO A 549 -12.52 -8.90 -2.00
N ASN A 550 -11.88 -7.73 -2.07
CA ASN A 550 -10.44 -7.64 -2.30
C ASN A 550 -9.68 -7.62 -0.97
N PHE A 551 -9.02 -8.72 -0.63
CA PHE A 551 -8.19 -8.82 0.57
C PHE A 551 -6.75 -8.38 0.31
N VAL A 552 -6.22 -7.58 1.23
CA VAL A 552 -4.81 -7.23 1.30
C VAL A 552 -4.17 -8.06 2.40
N VAL A 553 -3.23 -8.92 1.98
CA VAL A 553 -2.56 -9.90 2.84
C VAL A 553 -1.39 -9.28 3.62
N ILE A 554 -0.66 -8.36 2.99
CA ILE A 554 0.49 -7.68 3.58
C ILE A 554 0.22 -6.17 3.67
N GLY A 555 0.50 -5.53 4.81
CA GLY A 555 0.34 -4.08 4.93
C GLY A 555 0.10 -3.51 6.33
N ASN A 556 -0.27 -4.32 7.33
CA ASN A 556 -0.35 -3.87 8.71
C ASN A 556 0.66 -4.63 9.60
N ASN A 557 1.10 -3.97 10.68
CA ASN A 557 2.02 -4.58 11.65
C ASN A 557 1.35 -5.71 12.47
N THR A 558 0.03 -5.89 12.35
CA THR A 558 -0.77 -6.85 13.14
C THR A 558 -1.07 -8.15 12.38
N SER A 559 -0.64 -8.28 11.12
CA SER A 559 -0.87 -9.44 10.24
C SER A 559 -2.34 -9.77 9.97
N ARG A 560 -3.29 -8.85 10.25
CA ARG A 560 -4.71 -9.06 9.91
C ARG A 560 -4.94 -8.79 8.43
N PHE A 561 -5.76 -9.61 7.77
CA PHE A 561 -6.26 -9.26 6.44
C PHE A 561 -7.00 -7.93 6.49
N MET A 562 -6.74 -7.07 5.53
CA MET A 562 -7.54 -5.86 5.28
C MET A 562 -8.42 -6.07 4.07
N SER A 563 -9.53 -5.34 3.96
CA SER A 563 -10.34 -5.31 2.73
C SER A 563 -10.51 -3.88 2.25
N ASN A 564 -10.15 -3.62 0.99
CA ASN A 564 -10.09 -2.27 0.42
C ASN A 564 -11.24 -1.94 -0.56
N SER A 565 -12.08 -2.93 -0.89
CA SER A 565 -13.24 -2.76 -1.78
C SER A 565 -14.48 -2.32 -0.97
N ILE A 566 -15.45 -3.21 -0.79
CA ILE A 566 -16.37 -3.15 0.34
C ILE A 566 -15.63 -3.69 1.56
N ASN A 567 -15.34 -2.83 2.52
CA ASN A 567 -14.77 -3.30 3.77
C ASN A 567 -15.85 -4.07 4.53
N VAL A 568 -15.99 -5.36 4.21
CA VAL A 568 -16.92 -6.30 4.82
C VAL A 568 -16.76 -6.37 6.34
N GLN A 569 -15.58 -6.00 6.86
CA GLN A 569 -15.31 -5.91 8.30
C GLN A 569 -16.06 -4.74 8.95
N ASN A 570 -16.42 -3.72 8.17
CA ASN A 570 -17.16 -2.55 8.64
C ASN A 570 -18.68 -2.74 8.62
N PHE A 571 -19.21 -3.90 8.19
CA PHE A 571 -20.65 -4.12 8.24
C PHE A 571 -21.15 -4.08 9.70
N PRO A 572 -22.17 -3.26 10.00
CA PRO A 572 -22.64 -3.09 11.37
C PRO A 572 -23.17 -4.40 11.95
N LYS A 573 -22.76 -4.74 13.19
CA LYS A 573 -23.23 -5.94 13.90
C LYS A 573 -24.65 -5.76 14.49
N ASN A 574 -24.90 -4.67 15.24
CA ASN A 574 -26.15 -4.44 15.98
C ASN A 574 -26.94 -3.23 15.45
N ALA A 575 -26.33 -2.04 15.45
CA ALA A 575 -26.95 -0.82 14.93
C ALA A 575 -26.78 -0.73 13.40
N GLY A 576 -27.76 -1.21 12.65
CA GLY A 576 -27.70 -1.29 11.18
C GLY A 576 -28.00 -2.69 10.62
N LYS A 577 -28.80 -3.51 11.33
CA LYS A 577 -29.19 -4.86 10.88
C LYS A 577 -29.80 -4.84 9.48
N GLU A 578 -30.53 -3.80 9.14
CA GLU A 578 -31.09 -3.55 7.81
C GLU A 578 -30.02 -3.49 6.70
N VAL A 579 -28.80 -3.05 7.03
CA VAL A 579 -27.66 -3.08 6.10
C VAL A 579 -27.15 -4.50 5.91
N ARG A 580 -27.10 -5.32 6.97
CA ARG A 580 -26.65 -6.71 6.87
C ARG A 580 -27.65 -7.58 6.11
N ASN A 581 -28.94 -7.26 6.15
CA ASN A 581 -29.99 -7.99 5.43
C ASN A 581 -29.85 -7.95 3.90
N ILE A 582 -29.00 -7.08 3.34
CA ILE A 582 -28.68 -7.14 1.90
C ILE A 582 -27.91 -8.42 1.56
N ILE A 583 -27.19 -9.01 2.52
CA ILE A 583 -26.54 -10.31 2.38
C ILE A 583 -27.59 -11.37 2.68
N SER A 584 -27.91 -12.19 1.70
CA SER A 584 -28.97 -13.20 1.77
C SER A 584 -28.48 -14.54 1.26
N ALA A 585 -28.88 -15.63 1.92
CA ALA A 585 -28.61 -16.96 1.41
C ALA A 585 -29.33 -17.15 0.06
N PRO A 586 -28.72 -17.85 -0.92
CA PRO A 586 -29.43 -18.34 -2.09
C PRO A 586 -30.52 -19.35 -1.70
N ASP A 587 -31.47 -19.59 -2.61
CA ASP A 587 -32.53 -20.58 -2.39
C ASP A 587 -31.95 -21.97 -2.10
N GLY A 588 -32.48 -22.62 -1.06
CA GLY A 588 -31.98 -23.92 -0.58
C GLY A 588 -30.76 -23.85 0.34
N TYR A 589 -30.24 -22.65 0.66
CA TYR A 589 -29.10 -22.46 1.56
C TYR A 589 -29.45 -21.62 2.80
N VAL A 590 -28.59 -21.70 3.82
CA VAL A 590 -28.63 -20.83 5.00
C VAL A 590 -27.26 -20.21 5.25
N ILE A 591 -27.24 -18.98 5.81
CA ILE A 591 -25.99 -18.35 6.25
C ILE A 591 -25.68 -18.81 7.68
N ILE A 592 -24.49 -19.37 7.88
CA ILE A 592 -23.96 -19.73 9.21
C ILE A 592 -22.86 -18.73 9.58
N SER A 593 -22.91 -18.21 10.80
CA SER A 593 -21.86 -17.33 11.34
C SER A 593 -21.19 -18.00 12.53
N ALA A 594 -19.87 -18.16 12.46
CA ALA A 594 -19.03 -18.60 13.55
C ALA A 594 -18.08 -17.45 13.96
N ASP A 595 -18.05 -17.10 15.24
CA ASP A 595 -17.23 -16.01 15.78
C ASP A 595 -16.44 -16.50 17.00
N PHE A 596 -15.18 -16.10 17.11
CA PHE A 596 -14.37 -16.43 18.29
C PHE A 596 -14.69 -15.48 19.43
N LYS A 597 -15.44 -15.98 20.43
CA LYS A 597 -15.83 -15.20 21.61
C LYS A 597 -14.58 -14.71 22.38
N ASN A 598 -14.35 -13.40 22.33
CA ASN A 598 -13.28 -12.69 23.05
C ASN A 598 -11.87 -13.25 22.77
N LEU A 599 -11.54 -13.53 21.50
CA LEU A 599 -10.23 -14.08 21.12
C LEU A 599 -9.04 -13.23 21.61
N GLU A 600 -9.15 -11.92 21.53
CA GLU A 600 -8.08 -10.99 21.96
C GLU A 600 -7.85 -11.09 23.47
N VAL A 601 -8.92 -11.05 24.27
CA VAL A 601 -8.85 -11.20 25.74
C VAL A 601 -8.33 -12.59 26.14
N ARG A 602 -8.65 -13.63 25.38
CA ARG A 602 -8.06 -14.98 25.54
C ARG A 602 -6.55 -14.95 25.33
N GLY A 603 -6.09 -14.22 24.31
CA GLY A 603 -4.67 -13.99 24.06
C GLY A 603 -4.01 -13.21 25.20
N GLU A 604 -4.65 -12.16 25.70
CA GLU A 604 -4.16 -11.37 26.83
C GLU A 604 -4.01 -12.20 28.09
N ALA A 605 -5.02 -13.01 28.45
CA ALA A 605 -4.96 -13.91 29.60
C ALA A 605 -3.77 -14.87 29.52
N LEU A 606 -3.54 -15.45 28.33
CA LEU A 606 -2.40 -16.35 28.10
C LEU A 606 -1.05 -15.63 28.19
N LEU A 607 -0.97 -14.40 27.67
CA LEU A 607 0.28 -13.64 27.62
C LEU A 607 0.63 -12.97 28.95
N SER A 608 -0.36 -12.56 29.74
CA SER A 608 -0.16 -11.94 31.05
C SER A 608 0.16 -12.96 32.14
N GLY A 609 -0.33 -14.20 32.00
CA GLY A 609 -0.27 -15.20 33.06
C GLY A 609 -1.20 -14.88 34.24
N ASP A 610 -2.22 -14.04 34.03
CA ASP A 610 -3.17 -13.65 35.07
C ASP A 610 -4.19 -14.79 35.33
N ASP A 611 -4.12 -15.38 36.52
CA ASP A 611 -4.98 -16.48 36.94
C ASP A 611 -6.46 -16.11 37.02
N GLU A 612 -6.77 -14.87 37.42
CA GLU A 612 -8.14 -14.40 37.59
C GLU A 612 -8.80 -14.20 36.22
N LEU A 613 -8.11 -13.51 35.31
CA LEU A 613 -8.52 -13.34 33.93
C LEU A 613 -8.63 -14.69 33.21
N THR A 614 -7.69 -15.59 33.42
CA THR A 614 -7.70 -16.94 32.85
C THR A 614 -8.93 -17.72 33.31
N LYS A 615 -9.21 -17.77 34.63
CA LYS A 615 -10.40 -18.42 35.18
C LYS A 615 -11.68 -17.86 34.58
N MET A 616 -11.80 -16.53 34.49
CA MET A 616 -12.98 -15.87 33.94
C MET A 616 -13.21 -16.20 32.46
N VAL A 617 -12.14 -16.24 31.67
CA VAL A 617 -12.20 -16.54 30.24
C VAL A 617 -12.55 -18.01 29.99
N VAL A 618 -12.05 -18.93 30.82
CA VAL A 618 -12.35 -20.37 30.78
C VAL A 618 -13.79 -20.65 31.22
N SER A 619 -14.27 -20.02 32.29
CA SER A 619 -15.65 -20.17 32.78
C SER A 619 -16.70 -19.52 31.88
N GLY A 620 -16.28 -18.77 30.85
CA GLY A 620 -17.18 -18.08 29.92
C GLY A 620 -17.82 -16.81 30.50
N SER A 621 -17.29 -16.32 31.63
CA SER A 621 -17.78 -15.13 32.34
C SER A 621 -17.69 -13.87 31.48
N ASP A 622 -18.54 -12.90 31.79
CA ASP A 622 -18.54 -11.60 31.12
C ASP A 622 -17.42 -10.72 31.67
N VAL A 623 -16.23 -10.86 31.07
CA VAL A 623 -15.00 -10.19 31.52
C VAL A 623 -15.17 -8.67 31.67
N HIS A 624 -15.86 -8.04 30.72
CA HIS A 624 -16.08 -6.60 30.76
C HIS A 624 -17.08 -6.18 31.83
N LEU A 625 -18.12 -6.99 32.08
CA LEU A 625 -19.05 -6.71 33.17
C LEU A 625 -18.34 -6.85 34.53
N TYR A 626 -17.54 -7.90 34.70
CA TYR A 626 -16.76 -8.11 35.92
C TYR A 626 -15.85 -6.92 36.25
N TRP A 627 -15.04 -6.47 35.28
CA TRP A 627 -14.17 -5.31 35.48
C TRP A 627 -14.97 -4.03 35.67
N SER A 628 -16.13 -3.90 35.02
CA SER A 628 -17.01 -2.75 35.25
C SER A 628 -17.59 -2.73 36.67
N GLU A 629 -17.95 -3.89 37.22
CA GLU A 629 -18.39 -4.01 38.63
C GLU A 629 -17.26 -3.64 39.60
N LYS A 630 -16.02 -4.05 39.32
CA LYS A 630 -14.85 -3.70 40.13
C LYS A 630 -14.51 -2.21 40.07
N LEU A 631 -14.57 -1.60 38.88
CA LEU A 631 -14.17 -0.20 38.67
C LEU A 631 -15.26 0.80 39.04
N PHE A 632 -16.53 0.48 38.78
CA PHE A 632 -17.65 1.43 38.88
C PHE A 632 -18.76 1.01 39.85
N GLY A 633 -18.65 -0.18 40.46
CA GLY A 633 -19.65 -0.74 41.36
C GLY A 633 -20.83 -1.39 40.63
N LYS A 634 -21.49 -2.35 41.28
CA LYS A 634 -22.59 -3.15 40.70
C LYS A 634 -23.76 -2.32 40.15
N SER A 635 -24.08 -1.18 40.78
CA SER A 635 -25.20 -0.33 40.36
C SER A 635 -24.98 0.34 39.00
N LYS A 636 -23.72 0.63 38.64
CA LYS A 636 -23.34 1.35 37.40
C LYS A 636 -22.63 0.46 36.38
N ALA A 637 -22.32 -0.79 36.73
CA ALA A 637 -21.55 -1.71 35.90
C ALA A 637 -22.18 -1.97 34.51
N LYS A 638 -23.50 -2.11 34.42
CA LYS A 638 -24.17 -2.29 33.11
C LYS A 638 -24.06 -1.05 32.23
N GLU A 639 -24.16 0.14 32.81
CA GLU A 639 -24.03 1.42 32.09
C GLU A 639 -22.59 1.64 31.61
N TYR A 640 -21.60 1.40 32.48
CA TYR A 640 -20.18 1.64 32.18
C TYR A 640 -19.42 0.43 31.67
N LYS A 641 -20.09 -0.66 31.32
CA LYS A 641 -19.47 -1.84 30.71
C LYS A 641 -18.65 -1.49 29.47
N HIS A 642 -19.13 -0.54 28.66
CA HIS A 642 -18.40 -0.06 27.48
C HIS A 642 -17.09 0.66 27.84
N LYS A 643 -17.05 1.35 29.00
CA LYS A 643 -15.84 2.01 29.51
C LYS A 643 -14.84 1.05 30.13
N ALA A 644 -15.29 -0.08 30.66
CA ALA A 644 -14.40 -1.15 31.14
C ALA A 644 -13.86 -2.01 29.98
N LYS A 645 -14.52 -1.97 28.82
CA LYS A 645 -14.08 -2.64 27.61
C LYS A 645 -13.04 -1.82 26.83
N ASN A 646 -13.22 -0.50 26.78
CA ASN A 646 -12.30 0.44 26.16
C ASN A 646 -11.15 0.76 27.10
#